data_AF-A0A1A8PJH8-F1
#
_entry.id   AF-A0A1A8PJH8-F1
#
_cell.length_a   1.000
_cell.length_b   1.000
_cell.length_c   1.000
_cell.angle_alpha   90.00
_cell.angle_beta   90.00
_cell.angle_gamma   90.00
#
_symmetry.space_group_name_H-M   'P 1'
#
loop_
_entity.id
_entity.type
_entity.pdbx_description
1 polymer ?
#
loop_
_entity_poly.entity_id
_entity_poly.type
_entity_poly.pdbx_seq_one_letter_code
_entity_poly.pdbx_strand_id
1 'polypeptide(L)'
;MSGVHASETVSGHFLDPAISAPTAQGATNLTAITGDGAAVPPTATRTYLEVSSAAQCFGAEEVFTNGRYREHGSPRIGSGSRDNSAERIQGSGNAPCGIMKDGSKQKQVRKKTVSFSSMPSDRKINSTAACIAFMMEGCEMKKVRSNSRMYNRYFLLDPDMHWLRWEPSKKDSEKAKLEIKSIKEVRLGKKTPVLRSNGLSDQFPDECAFSIIYGDNYESLDLVASTADVVSTWVMGLRYLVSYGRHTVDIVEPSQPSLRTSWIGSVFELADMEKDGLIDLFRATQIIKGLNPGMKESRIELKFKELQKAKDQYGEAINMGTFVEAYCELCTRPEIFFLLVQFSSNKEYLDSKDLMLFVDVEQGVEGVTEEMCRDIVQKFEPSAKGREKGYLSIDGFTHYLLSSECHIFDPQHKRVCQDMTQPLSHYYINSSHNASLLDDHFWGSSDISSYIRALRMGCRSIEIIVWDGPDNEPVVYVGSSVASQLAFSKVLDIINQYAFESSEYPLILCLVTHCCIPQQRVMAQHLKKILGDKLYLEPPNNEENYLPSPQKLKGKILLKSKKLPPNCTDTEGDVTDEEEGLEMSRRVGADEKDQLNGLGYKRLRLCRELSDLVSFCKSVQFRDFEISKKEQKYWEMCSFNEVDANRFANEFPEEFVCYNKRFLSRVYPTSMRIDASNMNPQDFWKCGCQIVAMNYQTPGLMMDLNLGWFRQNGNCGYVLRPAIMREEVSYFSANARDSLPGVSAQLLHIKIISGQNLPKPRGSAAKGDVVEPYIYVEIHGIPADCAEQRTKTVSQNGDNPIFDESFEFQINLPELAVLRFVVLDDDYIGDEFIGQYTIPFECLQPGYRHVPLQSLTGEFLPNTTLFVHVAITNRRGGGKAHKRGISVKKGRKAREYTTTKTTGIKVVDELFRASTQPLREATDLRENVQNAMVSFKELCGLTPAANMKQCILTVSTWLMNSERSLRVTVDLSETYPTMEAQGPVPDLLRKVLNAYDMMIQTSKTLIESADVVYSKLTQAQRSGLDFHEDLHRIGAKEGLKGRKLQKAMESYAWNITVLKGQADLLKHAKSEALDTLRQIHCAAQSCGLSKNGAASPQLQHHPYHQPSQIQQQPQAKLHPQPLPLHQSQTSPQVYLHPHPQLYSLPHSQLQTLPLVQTVLKPPAYPQPPPIPQNLLQNQQQRAAGPLDTIPERQKEMVGDNPAASC
;
A
#
# COMPACT_ATOMS: atom_id res chain seq x y z
N MET A 1 -19.61 26.83 25.79
CA MET A 1 -20.66 27.20 24.81
C MET A 1 -20.62 26.18 23.69
N SER A 2 -21.77 25.82 23.11
CA SER A 2 -21.84 25.19 21.78
C SER A 2 -21.42 26.20 20.69
N GLY A 3 -20.90 25.81 19.53
CA GLY A 3 -20.59 24.46 19.04
C GLY A 3 -21.16 24.23 17.64
N VAL A 4 -20.28 24.22 16.63
CA VAL A 4 -20.60 23.88 15.22
C VAL A 4 -19.39 23.13 14.64
N HIS A 5 -19.61 21.98 13.99
CA HIS A 5 -18.59 21.29 13.20
C HIS A 5 -18.57 21.87 11.78
N ALA A 6 -17.38 22.11 11.22
CA ALA A 6 -17.22 22.37 9.80
C ALA A 6 -17.00 21.06 9.03
N SER A 7 -17.92 20.72 8.13
CA SER A 7 -17.74 19.67 7.13
C SER A 7 -17.38 20.31 5.80
N GLU A 8 -16.17 20.09 5.29
CA GLU A 8 -15.73 20.66 4.01
C GLU A 8 -16.27 19.89 2.80
N THR A 9 -17.58 20.04 2.56
CA THR A 9 -18.22 19.72 1.29
C THR A 9 -18.29 20.96 0.41
N VAL A 10 -17.21 21.28 -0.29
CA VAL A 10 -17.16 22.40 -1.25
C VAL A 10 -17.87 22.00 -2.55
N SER A 11 -19.18 22.13 -2.54
CA SER A 11 -20.02 22.07 -3.74
C SER A 11 -20.09 23.46 -4.37
N GLY A 12 -19.33 23.68 -5.44
CA GLY A 12 -19.31 24.96 -6.16
C GLY A 12 -20.59 25.17 -6.97
N HIS A 13 -21.61 25.79 -6.38
CA HIS A 13 -22.78 26.26 -7.13
C HIS A 13 -22.42 27.45 -8.02
N PHE A 14 -22.86 27.38 -9.28
CA PHE A 14 -22.67 28.44 -10.26
C PHE A 14 -23.52 29.69 -9.94
N LEU A 15 -23.03 30.84 -10.40
CA LEU A 15 -23.75 32.12 -10.38
C LEU A 15 -24.89 32.11 -11.42
N ASP A 16 -26.03 32.70 -11.06
CA ASP A 16 -27.07 33.12 -12.02
C ASP A 16 -27.81 34.37 -11.47
N PRO A 17 -27.91 35.52 -12.20
CA PRO A 17 -28.34 36.79 -11.62
C PRO A 17 -29.76 37.25 -12.04
N ALA A 18 -30.59 37.69 -11.08
CA ALA A 18 -31.92 38.26 -11.36
C ALA A 18 -32.34 39.43 -10.43
N ILE A 19 -31.89 40.64 -10.80
CA ILE A 19 -32.59 41.94 -10.75
C ILE A 19 -33.84 42.06 -9.82
N SER A 20 -33.73 42.87 -8.76
CA SER A 20 -34.49 44.14 -8.62
C SER A 20 -34.28 44.82 -7.25
N ALA A 21 -34.18 46.15 -7.26
CA ALA A 21 -34.37 47.02 -6.09
C ALA A 21 -35.72 47.75 -6.24
N PRO A 22 -36.30 48.34 -5.18
CA PRO A 22 -35.94 49.73 -4.88
C PRO A 22 -36.08 50.21 -3.41
N THR A 23 -35.42 51.33 -3.08
CA THR A 23 -35.81 52.35 -2.07
C THR A 23 -35.92 51.96 -0.57
N ALA A 24 -35.76 52.87 0.41
CA ALA A 24 -35.03 54.15 0.51
C ALA A 24 -35.03 54.63 1.99
N GLN A 25 -34.26 55.70 2.28
CA GLN A 25 -34.22 56.47 3.53
C GLN A 25 -33.56 55.76 4.74
N GLY A 26 -32.67 56.40 5.51
CA GLY A 26 -32.01 57.71 5.32
C GLY A 26 -31.38 58.25 6.61
N ALA A 27 -30.57 59.31 6.49
CA ALA A 27 -30.15 60.23 7.57
C ALA A 27 -29.26 59.63 8.72
N THR A 28 -28.26 60.30 9.30
CA THR A 28 -27.74 61.68 9.12
C THR A 28 -26.34 61.85 9.77
N ASN A 29 -25.65 62.94 9.42
CA ASN A 29 -24.67 63.69 10.27
C ASN A 29 -23.26 63.11 10.53
N LEU A 30 -22.18 63.91 10.69
CA LEU A 30 -21.81 65.24 10.13
C LEU A 30 -20.36 65.60 10.57
N THR A 31 -19.53 66.21 9.69
CA THR A 31 -18.31 67.04 9.97
C THR A 31 -17.14 66.44 10.82
N ALA A 32 -15.84 66.55 10.51
CA ALA A 32 -14.99 67.68 10.03
C ALA A 32 -14.71 68.75 11.12
N ILE A 33 -13.57 69.46 11.25
CA ILE A 33 -12.27 69.51 10.53
C ILE A 33 -11.22 70.27 11.42
N THR A 34 -9.95 70.44 10.99
CA THR A 34 -8.82 71.23 11.62
C THR A 34 -8.24 70.75 12.97
N GLY A 35 -6.98 71.04 13.34
CA GLY A 35 -5.87 71.64 12.56
C GLY A 35 -4.64 72.09 13.38
N ASP A 36 -3.45 72.01 12.76
CA ASP A 36 -2.13 72.61 13.06
C ASP A 36 -1.32 72.28 14.35
N GLY A 37 0.01 72.22 14.15
CA GLY A 37 1.07 72.03 15.16
C GLY A 37 2.34 71.39 14.53
N ALA A 38 3.45 72.14 14.39
CA ALA A 38 4.54 71.79 13.45
C ALA A 38 5.93 71.54 14.08
N ALA A 39 6.72 70.61 13.50
CA ALA A 39 8.21 70.64 13.49
C ALA A 39 8.88 69.59 12.55
N VAL A 40 9.57 70.09 11.49
CA VAL A 40 10.89 69.70 10.89
C VAL A 40 11.30 68.19 10.65
N PRO A 41 11.81 67.81 9.44
CA PRO A 41 12.29 66.44 9.04
C PRO A 41 13.84 66.25 9.17
N PRO A 42 14.58 65.20 8.65
CA PRO A 42 14.21 64.15 7.67
C PRO A 42 14.82 62.70 7.78
N THR A 43 14.53 61.87 6.76
CA THR A 43 15.29 60.69 6.20
C THR A 43 15.43 59.33 6.93
N ALA A 44 14.60 58.36 6.49
CA ALA A 44 14.95 57.19 5.64
C ALA A 44 15.91 56.03 6.07
N THR A 45 15.30 54.83 6.27
CA THR A 45 15.67 53.48 5.77
C THR A 45 16.91 52.68 6.29
N ARG A 46 16.65 51.49 6.89
CA ARG A 46 17.61 50.42 7.33
C ARG A 46 18.65 50.90 8.39
N THR A 47 19.35 50.10 9.20
CA THR A 47 19.79 48.68 9.11
C THR A 47 19.99 48.08 10.53
N TYR A 48 20.51 46.84 10.60
CA TYR A 48 21.02 46.04 11.74
C TYR A 48 21.64 46.76 12.97
N LEU A 49 21.59 46.07 14.12
CA LEU A 49 22.60 45.95 15.21
C LEU A 49 22.25 44.64 15.96
N GLU A 50 23.12 43.66 16.27
CA GLU A 50 24.51 43.61 16.81
C GLU A 50 24.69 44.18 18.24
N VAL A 51 25.40 43.41 19.08
CA VAL A 51 26.75 43.72 19.62
C VAL A 51 27.16 42.67 20.66
N SER A 52 28.36 42.07 20.49
CA SER A 52 29.37 41.86 21.56
C SER A 52 30.56 41.05 21.06
N SER A 53 31.75 41.64 21.07
CA SER A 53 33.03 40.97 20.81
C SER A 53 34.07 41.41 21.84
N ALA A 54 35.02 40.54 22.19
CA ALA A 54 36.01 40.82 23.22
C ALA A 54 37.41 40.22 22.91
N ALA A 55 38.35 41.13 22.64
CA ALA A 55 39.76 41.11 23.04
C ALA A 55 40.71 39.91 22.72
N GLN A 56 41.71 40.24 21.88
CA GLN A 56 43.16 40.13 22.16
C GLN A 56 44.00 38.85 21.82
N CYS A 57 44.77 39.00 20.74
CA CYS A 57 46.26 39.05 20.70
C CYS A 57 47.11 37.87 20.14
N PHE A 58 48.20 38.30 19.48
CA PHE A 58 49.33 37.56 18.86
C PHE A 58 49.00 36.71 17.62
N GLY A 59 49.74 36.78 16.51
CA GLY A 59 50.84 37.72 16.14
C GLY A 59 51.63 37.26 14.89
N ALA A 60 52.32 38.20 14.22
CA ALA A 60 53.11 38.06 12.96
C ALA A 60 52.27 37.71 11.69
N GLU A 61 52.26 38.49 10.59
CA GLU A 61 53.34 39.01 9.69
C GLU A 61 53.86 37.93 8.71
N GLU A 62 54.07 38.17 7.40
CA GLU A 62 53.89 39.36 6.52
C GLU A 62 53.68 38.86 5.04
N VAL A 63 52.83 39.49 4.19
CA VAL A 63 53.18 40.49 3.11
C VAL A 63 53.92 39.91 1.86
N PHE A 64 53.77 40.36 0.60
CA PHE A 64 52.98 41.45 -0.04
C PHE A 64 52.37 41.04 -1.42
N THR A 65 51.49 41.91 -1.92
CA THR A 65 50.64 41.92 -3.12
C THR A 65 51.29 41.92 -4.54
N ASN A 66 50.41 41.78 -5.56
CA ASN A 66 50.40 42.40 -6.91
C ASN A 66 51.13 41.73 -8.10
N GLY A 67 50.46 41.67 -9.28
CA GLY A 67 51.09 41.26 -10.56
C GLY A 67 50.16 41.10 -11.77
N ARG A 68 49.86 42.18 -12.48
CA ARG A 68 49.06 42.32 -13.73
C ARG A 68 49.38 41.33 -14.89
N TYR A 69 48.40 41.10 -15.77
CA TYR A 69 48.43 40.91 -17.27
C TYR A 69 49.72 40.31 -17.91
N ARG A 70 49.65 39.37 -18.88
CA ARG A 70 49.12 39.62 -20.25
C ARG A 70 48.96 38.36 -21.15
N GLU A 71 48.37 38.60 -22.33
CA GLU A 71 47.90 37.80 -23.47
C GLU A 71 48.90 36.86 -24.23
N HIS A 72 48.28 35.98 -25.05
CA HIS A 72 48.74 35.38 -26.33
C HIS A 72 49.75 34.22 -26.38
N GLY A 73 49.41 33.19 -27.19
CA GLY A 73 50.35 32.18 -27.69
C GLY A 73 49.70 30.89 -28.23
N SER A 74 49.67 30.66 -29.55
CA SER A 74 49.37 29.36 -30.19
C SER A 74 50.30 29.16 -31.38
N PRO A 75 50.92 27.98 -31.54
CA PRO A 75 50.48 26.98 -32.55
C PRO A 75 50.45 25.53 -31.96
N ARG A 76 49.81 24.48 -32.52
CA ARG A 76 49.95 23.80 -33.84
C ARG A 76 51.38 23.22 -34.07
N ILE A 77 51.64 21.99 -34.57
CA ILE A 77 50.85 20.99 -35.35
C ILE A 77 51.40 19.54 -35.18
N GLY A 78 50.52 18.53 -35.30
CA GLY A 78 50.78 17.22 -35.98
C GLY A 78 51.59 16.09 -35.28
N SER A 79 51.63 14.85 -35.81
CA SER A 79 50.69 14.14 -36.72
C SER A 79 51.07 12.67 -36.98
N GLY A 80 50.13 11.71 -36.83
CA GLY A 80 50.22 10.32 -37.34
C GLY A 80 50.95 9.29 -36.44
N SER A 81 50.91 7.96 -36.69
CA SER A 81 50.08 7.16 -37.62
C SER A 81 50.26 5.63 -37.39
N ARG A 82 49.16 4.83 -37.33
CA ARG A 82 49.08 3.35 -37.62
C ARG A 82 49.89 2.37 -36.72
N ASP A 83 49.64 1.05 -36.65
CA ASP A 83 48.50 0.15 -37.01
C ASP A 83 48.65 -1.22 -36.28
N ASN A 84 47.53 -1.95 -36.04
CA ASN A 84 47.40 -3.44 -35.96
C ASN A 84 48.18 -4.28 -34.90
N SER A 85 47.82 -5.53 -34.49
CA SER A 85 46.57 -6.34 -34.52
C SER A 85 46.73 -7.71 -33.78
N ALA A 86 45.63 -8.36 -33.35
CA ALA A 86 45.47 -9.83 -33.09
C ALA A 86 46.21 -10.46 -31.85
N GLU A 87 45.91 -11.64 -31.28
CA GLU A 87 44.78 -12.62 -31.39
C GLU A 87 44.62 -13.55 -30.14
N ARG A 88 43.46 -14.26 -30.01
CA ARG A 88 43.12 -15.61 -29.40
C ARG A 88 44.00 -16.25 -28.28
N ILE A 89 43.47 -16.95 -27.26
CA ILE A 89 42.73 -18.25 -27.30
C ILE A 89 41.96 -18.57 -25.97
N GLN A 90 41.27 -19.73 -25.87
CA GLN A 90 40.33 -20.13 -24.78
C GLN A 90 40.93 -21.02 -23.66
N GLY A 91 40.25 -21.08 -22.48
CA GLY A 91 40.48 -22.08 -21.42
C GLY A 91 39.35 -22.09 -20.35
N SER A 92 39.04 -23.24 -19.73
CA SER A 92 37.82 -23.46 -18.91
C SER A 92 38.06 -23.82 -17.43
N GLY A 93 37.19 -23.37 -16.51
CA GLY A 93 37.17 -23.79 -15.10
C GLY A 93 35.97 -23.22 -14.32
N ASN A 94 35.53 -23.90 -13.25
CA ASN A 94 34.33 -23.52 -12.46
C ASN A 94 34.66 -22.83 -11.11
N ALA A 95 33.66 -22.12 -10.60
CA ALA A 95 33.53 -21.36 -9.34
C ALA A 95 33.80 -22.19 -8.03
N PRO A 96 33.76 -21.62 -6.79
CA PRO A 96 33.32 -20.26 -6.42
C PRO A 96 34.14 -19.51 -5.33
N CYS A 97 34.06 -18.17 -5.30
CA CYS A 97 33.93 -17.34 -4.08
C CYS A 97 33.77 -15.84 -4.44
N GLY A 98 33.63 -14.98 -3.42
CA GLY A 98 34.29 -13.67 -3.40
C GLY A 98 33.44 -12.44 -3.70
N ILE A 99 33.24 -11.60 -2.68
CA ILE A 99 32.98 -10.17 -2.87
C ILE A 99 34.32 -9.51 -3.20
N MET A 100 34.46 -8.94 -4.39
CA MET A 100 35.57 -8.04 -4.73
C MET A 100 35.05 -6.84 -5.52
N LYS A 101 35.47 -5.63 -5.12
CA LYS A 101 35.42 -4.43 -5.95
C LYS A 101 36.59 -4.49 -6.95
N ASP A 102 36.32 -4.30 -8.23
CA ASP A 102 37.22 -3.54 -9.10
C ASP A 102 36.42 -2.90 -10.26
N GLY A 103 37.01 -1.93 -10.93
CA GLY A 103 36.37 -1.06 -11.92
C GLY A 103 36.45 -1.56 -13.37
N SER A 104 36.73 -0.63 -14.29
CA SER A 104 36.84 -0.84 -15.75
C SER A 104 35.55 -1.17 -16.53
N LYS A 105 34.49 -0.38 -16.31
CA LYS A 105 33.52 -0.08 -17.40
C LYS A 105 33.50 1.40 -17.72
N GLN A 106 34.43 1.82 -18.58
CA GLN A 106 34.33 3.09 -19.29
C GLN A 106 33.09 3.07 -20.20
N LYS A 107 31.93 3.53 -19.69
CA LYS A 107 30.90 4.10 -20.58
C LYS A 107 31.58 5.21 -21.39
N GLN A 108 31.41 5.20 -22.71
CA GLN A 108 31.82 6.35 -23.51
C GLN A 108 31.05 7.58 -23.02
N VAL A 109 31.77 8.55 -22.42
CA VAL A 109 31.20 9.85 -22.09
C VAL A 109 30.91 10.56 -23.39
N ARG A 110 29.66 10.46 -23.87
CA ARG A 110 29.11 11.40 -24.84
C ARG A 110 29.29 12.79 -24.22
N LYS A 111 30.20 13.59 -24.76
CA LYS A 111 30.31 15.00 -24.41
C LYS A 111 28.96 15.64 -24.71
N LYS A 112 28.18 16.01 -23.67
CA LYS A 112 26.97 16.81 -23.81
C LYS A 112 27.39 18.19 -24.32
N THR A 113 27.44 18.38 -25.64
CA THR A 113 27.59 19.70 -26.25
C THR A 113 26.36 20.54 -25.87
N VAL A 114 26.56 21.76 -25.39
CA VAL A 114 25.46 22.62 -24.94
C VAL A 114 24.78 23.27 -26.15
N SER A 115 23.82 22.56 -26.74
CA SER A 115 23.04 23.04 -27.88
C SER A 115 21.95 24.02 -27.43
N PHE A 116 22.24 25.32 -27.48
CA PHE A 116 21.24 26.38 -27.32
C PHE A 116 20.37 26.55 -28.59
N SER A 117 19.66 25.48 -28.96
CA SER A 117 18.59 25.51 -29.96
C SER A 117 17.67 24.30 -29.79
N SER A 118 16.40 24.55 -29.47
CA SER A 118 15.34 23.54 -29.63
C SER A 118 15.14 23.25 -31.12
N MET A 119 15.05 21.98 -31.49
CA MET A 119 14.71 21.60 -32.86
C MET A 119 13.22 21.88 -33.11
N PRO A 120 12.83 22.51 -34.24
CA PRO A 120 11.41 22.81 -34.52
C PRO A 120 10.48 21.59 -34.74
N SER A 121 10.99 20.36 -34.58
CA SER A 121 10.30 19.11 -34.89
C SER A 121 9.61 18.43 -33.70
N ASP A 122 9.88 18.83 -32.45
CA ASP A 122 9.31 18.21 -31.25
C ASP A 122 7.85 18.66 -31.00
N ARG A 123 7.00 18.54 -32.03
CA ARG A 123 5.54 18.65 -31.90
C ARG A 123 5.04 17.47 -31.06
N LYS A 124 4.86 17.69 -29.75
CA LYS A 124 4.17 16.74 -28.87
C LYS A 124 2.81 16.41 -29.47
N ILE A 125 2.66 15.16 -29.93
CA ILE A 125 1.45 14.67 -30.62
C ILE A 125 0.32 14.57 -29.59
N ASN A 126 -0.43 15.66 -29.45
CA ASN A 126 -1.48 15.88 -28.44
C ASN A 126 -2.90 15.68 -29.00
N SER A 127 -3.03 15.39 -30.30
CA SER A 127 -4.31 15.28 -30.99
C SER A 127 -4.27 14.19 -32.06
N THR A 128 -5.42 13.60 -32.36
CA THR A 128 -5.52 12.55 -33.38
C THR A 128 -5.20 13.07 -34.78
N ALA A 129 -5.51 14.34 -35.08
CA ALA A 129 -5.13 14.98 -36.33
C ALA A 129 -3.60 14.98 -36.56
N ALA A 130 -2.81 15.23 -35.52
CA ALA A 130 -1.35 15.14 -35.60
C ALA A 130 -0.85 13.69 -35.83
N CYS A 131 -1.58 12.68 -35.35
CA CYS A 131 -1.27 11.27 -35.62
C CYS A 131 -1.53 10.88 -37.07
N ILE A 132 -2.67 11.32 -37.62
CA ILE A 132 -3.03 11.08 -39.03
C ILE A 132 -2.02 11.79 -39.94
N ALA A 133 -1.63 13.03 -39.62
CA ALA A 133 -0.58 13.74 -40.36
C ALA A 133 0.76 12.97 -40.34
N PHE A 134 1.21 12.50 -39.17
CA PHE A 134 2.43 11.68 -39.06
C PHE A 134 2.34 10.35 -39.80
N MET A 135 1.17 9.70 -39.81
CA MET A 135 0.94 8.47 -40.58
C MET A 135 0.92 8.72 -42.09
N MET A 136 0.44 9.87 -42.56
CA MET A 136 0.47 10.29 -43.97
C MET A 136 1.88 10.71 -44.42
N GLU A 137 2.67 11.33 -43.55
CA GLU A 137 4.10 11.58 -43.78
C GLU A 137 4.87 10.25 -43.88
N GLY A 138 4.60 9.32 -42.95
CA GLY A 138 5.10 7.94 -42.98
C GLY A 138 6.44 7.74 -42.26
N CYS A 139 6.74 6.49 -41.87
CA CYS A 139 7.99 6.16 -41.16
C CYS A 139 8.51 4.75 -41.43
N GLU A 140 9.79 4.49 -41.10
CA GLU A 140 10.35 3.14 -41.14
C GLU A 140 9.87 2.27 -39.97
N MET A 141 9.42 1.05 -40.26
CA MET A 141 9.14 -0.01 -39.30
C MET A 141 9.57 -1.39 -39.83
N LYS A 142 9.89 -2.33 -38.95
CA LYS A 142 10.23 -3.72 -39.29
C LYS A 142 8.94 -4.55 -39.37
N LYS A 143 8.63 -5.04 -40.56
CA LYS A 143 7.56 -6.02 -40.81
C LYS A 143 8.06 -7.43 -40.47
N VAL A 144 7.45 -8.09 -39.49
CA VAL A 144 7.80 -9.43 -39.04
C VAL A 144 6.99 -10.47 -39.83
N ARG A 145 7.53 -11.69 -39.97
CA ARG A 145 6.87 -12.83 -40.64
C ARG A 145 6.82 -14.06 -39.73
N SER A 146 5.88 -14.96 -40.00
CA SER A 146 5.68 -16.23 -39.27
C SER A 146 6.88 -17.18 -39.30
N ASN A 147 7.81 -17.03 -40.26
CA ASN A 147 9.11 -17.72 -40.29
C ASN A 147 10.23 -16.92 -39.57
N SER A 148 9.85 -16.05 -38.64
CA SER A 148 10.70 -15.19 -37.81
C SER A 148 11.66 -14.26 -38.58
N ARG A 149 11.41 -13.98 -39.86
CA ARG A 149 12.18 -13.00 -40.66
C ARG A 149 11.60 -11.60 -40.49
N MET A 150 12.48 -10.62 -40.25
CA MET A 150 12.16 -9.19 -40.20
C MET A 150 12.57 -8.49 -41.50
N TYR A 151 11.81 -7.47 -41.89
CA TYR A 151 12.07 -6.66 -43.08
C TYR A 151 11.80 -5.18 -42.77
N ASN A 152 12.82 -4.31 -42.82
CA ASN A 152 12.61 -2.86 -42.78
C ASN A 152 11.71 -2.42 -43.94
N ARG A 153 10.70 -1.61 -43.67
CA ARG A 153 9.81 -1.01 -44.66
C ARG A 153 9.47 0.41 -44.23
N TYR A 154 9.37 1.32 -45.18
CA TYR A 154 8.63 2.55 -44.98
C TYR A 154 7.14 2.22 -45.01
N PHE A 155 6.36 2.72 -44.05
CA PHE A 155 4.91 2.61 -43.98
C PHE A 155 4.29 4.01 -44.06
N LEU A 156 3.20 4.12 -44.81
CA LEU A 156 2.41 5.36 -44.92
C LEU A 156 0.91 5.05 -45.02
N LEU A 157 0.10 6.00 -44.57
CA LEU A 157 -1.33 6.08 -44.85
C LEU A 157 -1.52 6.87 -46.16
N ASP A 158 -2.40 6.39 -47.04
CA ASP A 158 -2.78 7.17 -48.23
C ASP A 158 -3.51 8.47 -47.86
N PRO A 159 -3.45 9.54 -48.69
CA PRO A 159 -4.18 10.78 -48.44
C PRO A 159 -5.71 10.64 -48.43
N ASP A 160 -6.25 9.57 -49.02
CA ASP A 160 -7.68 9.21 -48.94
C ASP A 160 -8.04 8.46 -47.64
N MET A 161 -7.04 8.13 -46.81
CA MET A 161 -7.13 7.34 -45.58
C MET A 161 -7.72 5.92 -45.74
N HIS A 162 -7.88 5.41 -46.96
CA HIS A 162 -8.46 4.08 -47.22
C HIS A 162 -7.44 2.94 -47.09
N TRP A 163 -6.16 3.20 -47.31
CA TRP A 163 -5.11 2.16 -47.31
C TRP A 163 -3.87 2.53 -46.49
N LEU A 164 -3.35 1.51 -45.80
CA LEU A 164 -2.00 1.47 -45.24
C LEU A 164 -1.07 0.79 -46.26
N ARG A 165 -0.09 1.51 -46.82
CA ARG A 165 0.89 1.00 -47.78
C ARG A 165 2.26 0.75 -47.13
N TRP A 166 3.09 -0.09 -47.74
CA TRP A 166 4.48 -0.26 -47.33
C TRP A 166 5.45 -0.60 -48.47
N GLU A 167 6.67 -0.07 -48.40
CA GLU A 167 7.71 -0.26 -49.41
C GLU A 167 9.12 -0.40 -48.80
N PRO A 168 10.13 -0.92 -49.52
CA PRO A 168 10.07 -1.56 -50.84
C PRO A 168 9.53 -3.00 -50.75
N SER A 169 8.60 -3.37 -51.63
CA SER A 169 8.02 -4.71 -51.68
C SER A 169 8.58 -5.55 -52.83
N LYS A 170 8.75 -6.86 -52.62
CA LYS A 170 8.99 -7.84 -53.71
C LYS A 170 7.70 -8.37 -54.34
N LYS A 171 6.55 -8.07 -53.74
CA LYS A 171 5.26 -8.13 -54.42
C LYS A 171 5.01 -6.80 -55.10
N ASP A 172 4.29 -6.86 -56.21
CA ASP A 172 3.53 -5.78 -56.84
C ASP A 172 2.97 -4.76 -55.83
N SER A 173 2.94 -3.46 -56.17
CA SER A 173 2.55 -2.38 -55.26
C SER A 173 1.11 -2.55 -54.77
N GLU A 174 0.21 -2.98 -55.66
CA GLU A 174 -1.18 -3.35 -55.35
C GLU A 174 -1.31 -4.50 -54.33
N LYS A 175 -0.23 -5.25 -54.08
CA LYS A 175 -0.16 -6.36 -53.10
C LYS A 175 0.75 -6.00 -51.91
N ALA A 176 1.10 -4.72 -51.76
CA ALA A 176 1.89 -4.13 -50.69
C ALA A 176 1.09 -3.13 -49.84
N LYS A 177 -0.24 -3.26 -49.85
CA LYS A 177 -1.20 -2.44 -49.10
C LYS A 177 -2.14 -3.29 -48.23
N LEU A 178 -2.75 -2.66 -47.23
CA LEU A 178 -3.80 -3.20 -46.36
C LEU A 178 -4.93 -2.17 -46.31
N GLU A 179 -6.16 -2.60 -46.56
CA GLU A 179 -7.33 -1.70 -46.53
C GLU A 179 -7.75 -1.44 -45.09
N ILE A 180 -7.92 -0.17 -44.71
CA ILE A 180 -8.29 0.21 -43.33
C ILE A 180 -9.60 -0.47 -42.90
N LYS A 181 -10.60 -0.52 -43.79
CA LYS A 181 -11.90 -1.18 -43.51
C LYS A 181 -11.81 -2.69 -43.21
N SER A 182 -10.69 -3.33 -43.57
CA SER A 182 -10.46 -4.76 -43.35
C SER A 182 -9.83 -5.07 -41.98
N ILE A 183 -9.33 -4.06 -41.28
CA ILE A 183 -8.73 -4.21 -39.94
C ILE A 183 -9.86 -4.47 -38.93
N LYS A 184 -9.70 -5.52 -38.11
CA LYS A 184 -10.64 -5.89 -37.04
C LYS A 184 -10.19 -5.34 -35.68
N GLU A 185 -8.88 -5.26 -35.43
CA GLU A 185 -8.30 -4.75 -34.17
C GLU A 185 -6.81 -4.39 -34.30
N VAL A 186 -6.27 -3.61 -33.34
CA VAL A 186 -4.84 -3.28 -33.25
C VAL A 186 -4.32 -3.56 -31.82
N ARG A 187 -3.46 -4.57 -31.71
CA ARG A 187 -2.90 -5.10 -30.45
C ARG A 187 -1.52 -4.49 -30.18
N LEU A 188 -1.34 -3.89 -28.99
CA LEU A 188 -0.05 -3.34 -28.53
C LEU A 188 0.83 -4.43 -27.90
N GLY A 189 2.14 -4.37 -28.12
CA GLY A 189 3.13 -5.32 -27.60
C GLY A 189 3.13 -6.67 -28.31
N LYS A 190 3.97 -7.60 -27.84
CA LYS A 190 4.17 -8.94 -28.42
C LYS A 190 3.01 -9.89 -28.06
N LYS A 191 1.78 -9.61 -28.51
CA LYS A 191 0.60 -10.43 -28.19
C LYS A 191 0.38 -11.60 -29.15
N THR A 192 0.76 -11.47 -30.42
CA THR A 192 0.60 -12.52 -31.44
C THR A 192 1.60 -13.68 -31.27
N PRO A 193 1.30 -14.89 -31.77
CA PRO A 193 2.25 -16.00 -31.77
C PRO A 193 3.55 -15.72 -32.55
N VAL A 194 3.49 -14.85 -33.56
CA VAL A 194 4.63 -14.45 -34.39
C VAL A 194 5.62 -13.63 -33.56
N LEU A 195 5.16 -12.59 -32.87
CA LEU A 195 5.99 -11.75 -32.01
C LEU A 195 6.45 -12.49 -30.74
N ARG A 196 5.65 -13.45 -30.24
CA ARG A 196 6.03 -14.36 -29.14
C ARG A 196 6.96 -15.52 -29.55
N SER A 197 7.42 -15.59 -30.81
CA SER A 197 8.31 -16.67 -31.25
C SER A 197 9.68 -16.61 -30.55
N ASN A 198 10.12 -17.76 -30.04
CA ASN A 198 11.37 -17.89 -29.27
C ASN A 198 12.57 -17.38 -30.09
N GLY A 199 13.36 -16.47 -29.52
CA GLY A 199 14.53 -15.88 -30.18
C GLY A 199 14.24 -14.61 -31.00
N LEU A 200 12.98 -14.27 -31.32
CA LEU A 200 12.61 -12.92 -31.79
C LEU A 200 12.18 -12.02 -30.63
N SER A 201 11.40 -12.56 -29.69
CA SER A 201 10.86 -11.83 -28.52
C SER A 201 11.91 -11.08 -27.69
N ASP A 202 13.18 -11.46 -27.83
CA ASP A 202 14.32 -10.97 -27.06
C ASP A 202 15.18 -9.94 -27.85
N GLN A 203 14.83 -9.62 -29.11
CA GLN A 203 15.61 -8.74 -30.01
C GLN A 203 15.17 -7.27 -30.02
N PHE A 204 14.03 -6.95 -29.40
CA PHE A 204 13.46 -5.60 -29.33
C PHE A 204 12.61 -5.45 -28.05
N PRO A 205 12.36 -4.23 -27.55
CA PRO A 205 11.47 -3.98 -26.40
C PRO A 205 10.02 -4.43 -26.66
N ASP A 206 9.16 -4.50 -25.63
CA ASP A 206 7.72 -4.79 -25.86
C ASP A 206 6.99 -3.53 -26.34
N GLU A 207 7.36 -2.38 -25.79
CA GLU A 207 6.84 -1.05 -26.14
C GLU A 207 7.11 -0.64 -27.60
N CYS A 208 8.11 -1.24 -28.26
CA CYS A 208 8.41 -1.00 -29.67
C CYS A 208 7.64 -1.91 -30.65
N ALA A 209 6.71 -2.77 -30.19
CA ALA A 209 6.03 -3.75 -31.03
C ALA A 209 4.50 -3.58 -31.05
N PHE A 210 3.86 -3.89 -32.18
CA PHE A 210 2.39 -3.99 -32.28
C PHE A 210 1.96 -4.89 -33.44
N SER A 211 0.69 -5.30 -33.45
CA SER A 211 0.10 -6.14 -34.49
C SER A 211 -1.25 -5.59 -34.94
N ILE A 212 -1.42 -5.44 -36.25
CA ILE A 212 -2.72 -5.13 -36.88
C ILE A 212 -3.35 -6.46 -37.27
N ILE A 213 -4.56 -6.75 -36.81
CA ILE A 213 -5.29 -7.99 -37.16
C ILE A 213 -6.38 -7.64 -38.17
N TYR A 214 -6.45 -8.37 -39.28
CA TYR A 214 -7.28 -7.99 -40.42
C TYR A 214 -7.87 -9.18 -41.18
N GLY A 215 -8.93 -8.90 -41.95
CA GLY A 215 -9.69 -9.89 -42.72
C GLY A 215 -10.47 -10.86 -41.82
N ASP A 216 -11.39 -11.62 -42.43
CA ASP A 216 -12.31 -12.49 -41.70
C ASP A 216 -11.65 -13.79 -41.19
N ASN A 217 -10.45 -14.09 -41.69
CA ASN A 217 -9.56 -15.14 -41.19
C ASN A 217 -8.68 -14.68 -40.01
N TYR A 218 -8.77 -13.41 -39.56
CA TYR A 218 -7.94 -12.83 -38.50
C TYR A 218 -6.42 -12.99 -38.75
N GLU A 219 -5.97 -12.57 -39.94
CA GLU A 219 -4.54 -12.55 -40.29
C GLU A 219 -3.79 -11.47 -39.49
N SER A 220 -2.53 -11.73 -39.12
CA SER A 220 -1.69 -10.74 -38.41
C SER A 220 -0.68 -10.04 -39.32
N LEU A 221 -0.68 -8.71 -39.25
CA LEU A 221 0.40 -7.84 -39.70
C LEU A 221 1.20 -7.39 -38.48
N ASP A 222 2.28 -8.11 -38.21
CA ASP A 222 3.18 -7.90 -37.06
C ASP A 222 4.29 -6.88 -37.39
N LEU A 223 4.43 -5.86 -36.54
CA LEU A 223 5.26 -4.67 -36.74
C LEU A 223 6.12 -4.36 -35.52
N VAL A 224 7.33 -3.83 -35.77
CA VAL A 224 8.25 -3.32 -34.74
C VAL A 224 8.83 -1.98 -35.19
N ALA A 225 8.59 -0.92 -34.43
CA ALA A 225 9.08 0.43 -34.73
C ALA A 225 10.48 0.70 -34.16
N SER A 226 10.99 1.91 -34.37
CA SER A 226 12.24 2.42 -33.79
C SER A 226 12.11 2.81 -32.32
N THR A 227 11.01 3.48 -31.94
CA THR A 227 10.69 3.90 -30.56
C THR A 227 9.24 3.57 -30.19
N ALA A 228 8.91 3.69 -28.90
CA ALA A 228 7.55 3.52 -28.40
C ALA A 228 6.61 4.64 -28.90
N ASP A 229 7.11 5.87 -29.08
CA ASP A 229 6.31 7.03 -29.52
C ASP A 229 5.75 6.82 -30.93
N VAL A 230 6.54 6.19 -31.80
CA VAL A 230 6.11 5.78 -33.15
C VAL A 230 4.99 4.73 -33.04
N VAL A 231 5.12 3.73 -32.15
CA VAL A 231 4.06 2.74 -31.91
C VAL A 231 2.78 3.41 -31.41
N SER A 232 2.87 4.26 -30.39
CA SER A 232 1.73 4.97 -29.82
C SER A 232 1.01 5.83 -30.87
N THR A 233 1.76 6.58 -31.68
CA THR A 233 1.22 7.42 -32.76
C THR A 233 0.50 6.59 -33.83
N TRP A 234 1.15 5.54 -34.33
CA TRP A 234 0.58 4.65 -35.35
C TRP A 234 -0.63 3.88 -34.85
N VAL A 235 -0.57 3.32 -33.63
CA VAL A 235 -1.69 2.57 -33.06
C VAL A 235 -2.87 3.50 -32.75
N MET A 236 -2.63 4.74 -32.31
CA MET A 236 -3.69 5.71 -32.09
C MET A 236 -4.41 6.08 -33.39
N GLY A 237 -3.66 6.50 -34.42
CA GLY A 237 -4.24 6.88 -35.71
C GLY A 237 -4.95 5.70 -36.40
N LEU A 238 -4.37 4.48 -36.35
CA LEU A 238 -5.05 3.28 -36.85
C LEU A 238 -6.34 2.96 -36.08
N ARG A 239 -6.34 3.05 -34.74
CA ARG A 239 -7.55 2.82 -33.92
C ARG A 239 -8.64 3.85 -34.23
N TYR A 240 -8.29 5.10 -34.46
CA TYR A 240 -9.21 6.14 -34.90
C TYR A 240 -9.81 5.82 -36.27
N LEU A 241 -8.96 5.55 -37.26
CA LEU A 241 -9.39 5.23 -38.63
C LEU A 241 -10.30 4.00 -38.70
N VAL A 242 -10.03 2.96 -37.93
CA VAL A 242 -10.87 1.76 -37.85
C VAL A 242 -12.21 2.03 -37.15
N SER A 243 -12.26 3.01 -36.23
CA SER A 243 -13.50 3.42 -35.55
C SER A 243 -14.39 4.31 -36.42
N TYR A 244 -13.80 5.23 -37.20
CA TYR A 244 -14.52 6.28 -37.93
C TYR A 244 -14.66 6.04 -39.44
N GLY A 245 -13.76 5.27 -40.06
CA GLY A 245 -13.66 5.08 -41.52
C GLY A 245 -14.79 4.28 -42.19
N ARG A 246 -16.00 4.26 -41.61
CA ARG A 246 -17.25 3.84 -42.27
C ARG A 246 -18.04 5.01 -42.85
N HIS A 247 -17.69 6.25 -42.49
CA HIS A 247 -18.14 7.46 -43.17
C HIS A 247 -16.93 8.14 -43.81
N THR A 248 -17.13 8.73 -44.98
CA THR A 248 -16.10 9.52 -45.66
C THR A 248 -15.71 10.70 -44.76
N VAL A 249 -14.41 10.91 -44.58
CA VAL A 249 -13.91 12.18 -44.05
C VAL A 249 -13.95 13.19 -45.21
N ASP A 250 -15.15 13.66 -45.52
CA ASP A 250 -15.29 15.01 -46.03
C ASP A 250 -14.61 15.94 -45.03
N ILE A 251 -13.79 16.87 -45.53
CA ILE A 251 -13.02 17.79 -44.69
C ILE A 251 -14.01 18.55 -43.81
N VAL A 252 -13.85 18.42 -42.48
CA VAL A 252 -14.85 18.86 -41.50
C VAL A 252 -15.14 20.35 -41.66
N GLU A 253 -16.26 20.68 -42.32
CA GLU A 253 -16.91 21.98 -42.12
C GLU A 253 -17.30 22.08 -40.63
N PRO A 254 -16.92 23.15 -39.91
CA PRO A 254 -17.12 23.28 -38.47
C PRO A 254 -18.58 23.59 -38.13
N SER A 255 -19.47 22.65 -38.42
CA SER A 255 -20.93 22.82 -38.46
C SER A 255 -21.62 22.61 -37.10
N GLN A 256 -20.94 22.03 -36.11
CA GLN A 256 -21.33 22.04 -34.69
C GLN A 256 -20.09 22.11 -33.79
N PRO A 257 -20.07 22.96 -32.74
CA PRO A 257 -19.08 22.87 -31.67
C PRO A 257 -19.36 21.65 -30.78
N SER A 258 -18.30 20.98 -30.32
CA SER A 258 -18.43 19.83 -29.40
C SER A 258 -18.89 20.28 -28.00
N LEU A 259 -19.34 19.33 -27.17
CA LEU A 259 -19.80 19.61 -25.80
C LEU A 259 -18.76 20.39 -24.98
N ARG A 260 -17.47 20.11 -25.21
CA ARG A 260 -16.34 20.76 -24.57
C ARG A 260 -16.11 22.18 -25.07
N THR A 261 -16.01 22.38 -26.39
CA THR A 261 -15.71 23.72 -26.93
C THR A 261 -16.89 24.67 -26.74
N SER A 262 -18.12 24.16 -26.78
CA SER A 262 -19.33 24.91 -26.40
C SER A 262 -19.35 25.29 -24.92
N TRP A 263 -18.91 24.40 -24.02
CA TRP A 263 -18.79 24.72 -22.58
C TRP A 263 -17.72 25.78 -22.31
N ILE A 264 -16.50 25.61 -22.83
CA ILE A 264 -15.42 26.61 -22.64
C ILE A 264 -15.74 27.94 -23.32
N GLY A 265 -16.51 27.93 -24.42
CA GLY A 265 -17.13 29.13 -25.00
C GLY A 265 -18.03 29.85 -24.00
N SER A 266 -18.97 29.14 -23.36
CA SER A 266 -19.83 29.76 -22.32
C SER A 266 -19.05 30.26 -21.09
N VAL A 267 -17.91 29.65 -20.75
CA VAL A 267 -17.01 30.17 -19.69
C VAL A 267 -16.32 31.46 -20.13
N PHE A 268 -15.98 31.61 -21.41
CA PHE A 268 -15.49 32.88 -21.97
C PHE A 268 -16.58 33.95 -21.97
N GLU A 269 -17.81 33.62 -22.41
CA GLU A 269 -18.96 34.53 -22.44
C GLU A 269 -19.36 35.06 -21.05
N LEU A 270 -19.07 34.31 -19.98
CA LEU A 270 -19.26 34.75 -18.59
C LEU A 270 -18.12 35.64 -18.08
N ALA A 271 -16.95 35.60 -18.71
CA ALA A 271 -15.78 36.42 -18.38
C ALA A 271 -15.70 37.73 -19.19
N ASP A 272 -16.25 37.71 -20.41
CA ASP A 272 -16.51 38.87 -21.26
C ASP A 272 -17.75 39.64 -20.75
N MET A 273 -17.53 40.44 -19.71
CA MET A 273 -18.57 41.26 -19.09
C MET A 273 -19.05 42.42 -19.99
N GLU A 274 -18.25 42.82 -20.97
CA GLU A 274 -18.50 44.00 -21.83
C GLU A 274 -19.10 43.62 -23.19
N LYS A 275 -19.01 42.34 -23.56
CA LYS A 275 -19.49 41.71 -24.79
C LYS A 275 -18.82 42.25 -26.06
N ASP A 276 -17.53 42.54 -25.96
CA ASP A 276 -16.70 42.95 -27.10
C ASP A 276 -16.04 41.75 -27.82
N GLY A 277 -16.16 40.54 -27.28
CA GLY A 277 -15.56 39.31 -27.80
C GLY A 277 -14.12 39.05 -27.33
N LEU A 278 -13.63 39.83 -26.36
CA LEU A 278 -12.26 39.81 -25.86
C LEU A 278 -12.22 39.71 -24.32
N ILE A 279 -11.15 39.10 -23.80
CA ILE A 279 -10.77 39.23 -22.39
C ILE A 279 -9.28 39.53 -22.28
N ASP A 280 -8.87 40.18 -21.20
CA ASP A 280 -7.46 40.45 -20.92
C ASP A 280 -6.68 39.14 -20.59
N LEU A 281 -5.39 39.10 -20.97
CA LEU A 281 -4.51 37.94 -20.74
C LEU A 281 -4.43 37.51 -19.27
N PHE A 282 -4.51 38.45 -18.33
CA PHE A 282 -4.49 38.14 -16.90
C PHE A 282 -5.76 37.39 -16.49
N ARG A 283 -6.95 37.88 -16.85
CA ARG A 283 -8.24 37.21 -16.63
C ARG A 283 -8.29 35.84 -17.31
N ALA A 284 -7.85 35.74 -18.57
CA ALA A 284 -7.74 34.48 -19.29
C ALA A 284 -6.85 33.47 -18.53
N THR A 285 -5.72 33.94 -18.01
CA THR A 285 -4.79 33.13 -17.21
C THR A 285 -5.39 32.69 -15.88
N GLN A 286 -6.06 33.58 -15.15
CA GLN A 286 -6.72 33.23 -13.88
C GLN A 286 -7.88 32.25 -14.06
N ILE A 287 -8.64 32.32 -15.16
CA ILE A 287 -9.73 31.35 -15.43
C ILE A 287 -9.14 29.96 -15.70
N ILE A 288 -8.13 29.84 -16.57
CA ILE A 288 -7.49 28.54 -16.85
C ILE A 288 -6.81 27.97 -15.59
N LYS A 289 -6.22 28.82 -14.74
CA LYS A 289 -5.67 28.42 -13.43
C LYS A 289 -6.78 28.01 -12.43
N GLY A 290 -7.93 28.67 -12.43
CA GLY A 290 -9.08 28.28 -11.62
C GLY A 290 -9.67 26.92 -12.02
N LEU A 291 -9.70 26.63 -13.33
CA LEU A 291 -10.12 25.34 -13.87
C LEU A 291 -9.04 24.24 -13.72
N ASN A 292 -7.77 24.60 -13.55
CA ASN A 292 -6.67 23.66 -13.32
C ASN A 292 -5.65 24.21 -12.30
N PRO A 293 -5.95 24.10 -10.98
CA PRO A 293 -5.15 24.73 -9.92
C PRO A 293 -3.69 24.26 -9.78
N GLY A 294 -3.29 23.18 -10.46
CA GLY A 294 -1.90 22.74 -10.50
C GLY A 294 -1.02 23.56 -11.46
N MET A 295 -1.60 24.22 -12.48
CA MET A 295 -0.83 24.88 -13.52
C MET A 295 -0.21 26.21 -13.08
N LYS A 296 1.04 26.42 -13.52
CA LYS A 296 1.82 27.64 -13.34
C LYS A 296 1.34 28.72 -14.32
N GLU A 297 1.12 29.94 -13.83
CA GLU A 297 0.65 31.09 -14.63
C GLU A 297 1.56 31.36 -15.83
N SER A 298 2.87 31.32 -15.62
CA SER A 298 3.87 31.50 -16.68
C SER A 298 3.77 30.51 -17.85
N ARG A 299 3.28 29.28 -17.60
CA ARG A 299 3.03 28.28 -18.65
C ARG A 299 1.75 28.60 -19.43
N ILE A 300 0.72 29.09 -18.75
CA ILE A 300 -0.55 29.49 -19.38
C ILE A 300 -0.32 30.74 -20.25
N GLU A 301 0.35 31.76 -19.71
CA GLU A 301 0.77 32.95 -20.44
C GLU A 301 1.64 32.64 -21.67
N LEU A 302 2.62 31.73 -21.51
CA LEU A 302 3.49 31.34 -22.62
C LEU A 302 2.68 30.72 -23.76
N LYS A 303 1.71 29.85 -23.43
CA LYS A 303 0.88 29.21 -24.46
C LYS A 303 -0.04 30.21 -25.18
N PHE A 304 -0.56 31.23 -24.49
CA PHE A 304 -1.26 32.33 -25.15
C PHE A 304 -0.35 33.08 -26.12
N LYS A 305 0.87 33.42 -25.68
CA LYS A 305 1.88 34.12 -26.51
C LYS A 305 2.32 33.27 -27.73
N GLU A 306 2.38 31.94 -27.59
CA GLU A 306 2.60 31.00 -28.71
C GLU A 306 1.45 31.02 -29.72
N LEU A 307 0.19 30.87 -29.26
CA LEU A 307 -0.99 30.81 -30.13
C LEU A 307 -1.28 32.13 -30.84
N GLN A 308 -1.08 33.26 -30.15
CA GLN A 308 -1.13 34.60 -30.74
C GLN A 308 -0.09 34.74 -31.88
N LYS A 309 1.17 34.39 -31.60
CA LYS A 309 2.26 34.41 -32.59
C LYS A 309 2.02 33.46 -33.77
N ALA A 310 1.36 32.32 -33.56
CA ALA A 310 1.02 31.37 -34.63
C ALA A 310 -0.10 31.86 -35.57
N LYS A 311 -0.83 32.93 -35.20
CA LYS A 311 -1.94 33.53 -35.96
C LYS A 311 -1.66 34.96 -36.41
N ASP A 312 -0.41 35.43 -36.29
CA ASP A 312 0.01 36.83 -36.46
C ASP A 312 -0.84 37.85 -35.67
N GLN A 313 -1.37 37.42 -34.52
CA GLN A 313 -2.11 38.27 -33.57
C GLN A 313 -1.11 38.81 -32.53
N TYR A 314 -1.15 40.12 -32.25
CA TYR A 314 -0.25 40.77 -31.30
C TYR A 314 -1.05 41.69 -30.36
N GLY A 315 -0.98 41.45 -29.05
CA GLY A 315 -1.64 42.27 -28.03
C GLY A 315 -1.91 41.49 -26.73
N GLU A 316 -2.49 42.14 -25.73
CA GLU A 316 -2.87 41.51 -24.45
C GLU A 316 -4.31 40.98 -24.44
N ALA A 317 -5.08 41.23 -25.51
CA ALA A 317 -6.45 40.76 -25.66
C ALA A 317 -6.51 39.34 -26.24
N ILE A 318 -7.38 38.51 -25.65
CA ILE A 318 -7.62 37.12 -26.03
C ILE A 318 -9.07 36.98 -26.51
N ASN A 319 -9.26 36.53 -27.74
CA ASN A 319 -10.58 36.18 -28.28
C ASN A 319 -10.99 34.74 -27.89
N MET A 320 -12.30 34.46 -27.94
CA MET A 320 -12.88 33.16 -27.57
C MET A 320 -12.22 31.97 -28.27
N GLY A 321 -11.90 32.08 -29.57
CA GLY A 321 -11.26 31.00 -30.33
C GLY A 321 -9.88 30.63 -29.77
N THR A 322 -9.02 31.63 -29.54
CA THR A 322 -7.70 31.43 -28.92
C THR A 322 -7.81 30.99 -27.44
N PHE A 323 -8.85 31.41 -26.70
CA PHE A 323 -9.11 30.92 -25.34
C PHE A 323 -9.47 29.43 -25.29
N VAL A 324 -10.43 29.00 -26.12
CA VAL A 324 -10.86 27.61 -26.22
C VAL A 324 -9.71 26.70 -26.64
N GLU A 325 -8.91 27.13 -27.62
CA GLU A 325 -7.73 26.39 -28.10
C GLU A 325 -6.64 26.28 -27.03
N ALA A 326 -6.32 27.38 -26.34
CA ALA A 326 -5.35 27.38 -25.23
C ALA A 326 -5.78 26.44 -24.10
N TYR A 327 -7.04 26.47 -23.68
CA TYR A 327 -7.57 25.55 -22.68
C TYR A 327 -7.46 24.09 -23.14
N CYS A 328 -7.88 23.79 -24.38
CA CYS A 328 -7.86 22.42 -24.91
C CYS A 328 -6.42 21.88 -25.02
N GLU A 329 -5.44 22.67 -25.46
CA GLU A 329 -4.05 22.21 -25.52
C GLU A 329 -3.38 22.09 -24.14
N LEU A 330 -3.74 22.94 -23.16
CA LEU A 330 -3.12 22.92 -21.83
C LEU A 330 -3.71 21.84 -20.91
N CYS A 331 -5.02 21.64 -20.95
CA CYS A 331 -5.76 20.81 -19.99
C CYS A 331 -6.05 19.38 -20.50
N THR A 332 -5.78 19.06 -21.77
CA THR A 332 -5.87 17.67 -22.26
C THR A 332 -4.61 16.89 -21.87
N ARG A 333 -4.76 15.95 -20.92
CA ARG A 333 -3.74 14.93 -20.63
C ARG A 333 -3.86 13.79 -21.65
N PRO A 334 -2.86 13.56 -22.54
CA PRO A 334 -2.98 12.59 -23.62
C PRO A 334 -3.31 11.17 -23.13
N GLU A 335 -2.71 10.75 -22.01
CA GLU A 335 -2.93 9.43 -21.42
C GLU A 335 -4.36 9.23 -20.90
N ILE A 336 -5.02 10.29 -20.42
CA ILE A 336 -6.43 10.25 -20.01
C ILE A 336 -7.34 10.31 -21.24
N PHE A 337 -6.98 11.08 -22.26
CA PHE A 337 -7.70 11.12 -23.53
C PHE A 337 -7.70 9.76 -24.23
N PHE A 338 -6.56 9.06 -24.29
CA PHE A 338 -6.49 7.71 -24.85
C PHE A 338 -7.29 6.69 -24.03
N LEU A 339 -7.39 6.89 -22.71
CA LEU A 339 -8.24 6.06 -21.85
C LEU A 339 -9.74 6.29 -22.13
N LEU A 340 -10.19 7.54 -22.28
CA LEU A 340 -11.57 7.84 -22.70
C LEU A 340 -11.87 7.24 -24.09
N VAL A 341 -10.97 7.43 -25.06
CA VAL A 341 -11.07 6.88 -26.42
C VAL A 341 -11.08 5.34 -26.43
N GLN A 342 -10.49 4.68 -25.43
CA GLN A 342 -10.57 3.22 -25.30
C GLN A 342 -11.98 2.75 -24.94
N PHE A 343 -12.66 3.42 -24.00
CA PHE A 343 -13.95 2.97 -23.45
C PHE A 343 -15.18 3.60 -24.09
N SER A 344 -15.07 4.82 -24.61
CA SER A 344 -16.18 5.51 -25.28
C SER A 344 -16.59 4.79 -26.57
N SER A 345 -17.90 4.66 -26.81
CA SER A 345 -18.45 4.16 -28.07
C SER A 345 -18.36 5.19 -29.20
N ASN A 346 -18.36 6.49 -28.88
CA ASN A 346 -18.38 7.63 -29.81
C ASN A 346 -17.04 8.40 -29.90
N LYS A 347 -16.09 8.12 -29.00
CA LYS A 347 -14.74 8.71 -28.83
C LYS A 347 -14.66 10.19 -28.41
N GLU A 348 -15.78 10.86 -28.12
CA GLU A 348 -15.82 12.21 -27.54
C GLU A 348 -16.20 12.22 -26.05
N TYR A 349 -17.12 11.34 -25.63
CA TYR A 349 -17.64 11.23 -24.26
C TYR A 349 -17.97 9.77 -23.91
N LEU A 350 -17.91 9.41 -22.63
CA LEU A 350 -18.50 8.15 -22.15
C LEU A 350 -20.00 8.35 -21.99
N ASP A 351 -20.83 7.50 -22.61
CA ASP A 351 -22.24 7.38 -22.21
C ASP A 351 -22.40 6.51 -20.95
N SER A 352 -23.62 6.33 -20.46
CA SER A 352 -23.87 5.53 -19.25
C SER A 352 -23.39 4.06 -19.36
N LYS A 353 -23.40 3.47 -20.56
CA LYS A 353 -22.94 2.08 -20.78
C LYS A 353 -21.42 2.02 -20.88
N ASP A 354 -20.81 2.97 -21.58
CA ASP A 354 -19.35 3.13 -21.64
C ASP A 354 -18.77 3.35 -20.22
N LEU A 355 -19.49 4.12 -19.38
CA LEU A 355 -19.12 4.41 -17.99
C LEU A 355 -19.38 3.22 -17.06
N MET A 356 -20.52 2.52 -17.19
CA MET A 356 -20.76 1.26 -16.47
C MET A 356 -19.65 0.25 -16.77
N LEU A 357 -19.27 0.11 -18.05
CA LEU A 357 -18.17 -0.72 -18.49
C LEU A 357 -16.85 -0.31 -17.81
N PHE A 358 -16.46 0.97 -17.85
CA PHE A 358 -15.22 1.42 -17.24
C PHE A 358 -15.16 1.18 -15.72
N VAL A 359 -16.24 1.52 -15.00
CA VAL A 359 -16.27 1.48 -13.53
C VAL A 359 -16.38 0.04 -13.00
N ASP A 360 -17.16 -0.82 -13.65
CA ASP A 360 -17.28 -2.24 -13.28
C ASP A 360 -16.04 -3.05 -13.68
N VAL A 361 -15.50 -2.80 -14.88
CA VAL A 361 -14.56 -3.73 -15.52
C VAL A 361 -13.10 -3.29 -15.39
N GLU A 362 -12.78 -1.99 -15.38
CA GLU A 362 -11.39 -1.52 -15.18
C GLU A 362 -11.15 -1.04 -13.75
N GLN A 363 -12.06 -0.27 -13.16
CA GLN A 363 -11.92 0.17 -11.76
C GLN A 363 -12.24 -0.95 -10.75
N GLY A 364 -12.86 -2.04 -11.19
CA GLY A 364 -13.15 -3.23 -10.37
C GLY A 364 -14.23 -2.98 -9.30
N VAL A 365 -15.11 -1.99 -9.50
CA VAL A 365 -16.19 -1.70 -8.57
C VAL A 365 -17.31 -2.72 -8.75
N GLU A 366 -17.62 -3.51 -7.72
CA GLU A 366 -18.75 -4.44 -7.80
C GLU A 366 -20.11 -3.73 -7.78
N GLY A 367 -21.07 -4.28 -8.53
CA GLY A 367 -22.48 -3.91 -8.42
C GLY A 367 -22.89 -2.59 -9.06
N VAL A 368 -22.08 -2.03 -9.97
CA VAL A 368 -22.36 -0.76 -10.66
C VAL A 368 -23.76 -0.74 -11.29
N THR A 369 -24.52 0.30 -10.98
CA THR A 369 -25.85 0.56 -11.56
C THR A 369 -25.81 1.76 -12.51
N GLU A 370 -26.81 1.85 -13.38
CA GLU A 370 -27.02 3.02 -14.25
C GLU A 370 -27.22 4.32 -13.44
N GLU A 371 -27.76 4.20 -12.22
CA GLU A 371 -27.89 5.28 -11.23
C GLU A 371 -26.52 5.77 -10.73
N MET A 372 -25.61 4.87 -10.36
CA MET A 372 -24.24 5.26 -9.97
C MET A 372 -23.50 5.97 -11.12
N CYS A 373 -23.66 5.50 -12.36
CA CYS A 373 -23.06 6.16 -13.52
C CYS A 373 -23.67 7.54 -13.80
N ARG A 374 -24.99 7.69 -13.65
CA ARG A 374 -25.67 8.98 -13.73
C ARG A 374 -25.17 9.95 -12.64
N ASP A 375 -24.97 9.48 -11.41
CA ASP A 375 -24.50 10.31 -10.31
C ASP A 375 -23.04 10.76 -10.51
N ILE A 376 -22.17 9.90 -11.05
CA ILE A 376 -20.82 10.28 -11.51
C ILE A 376 -20.91 11.38 -12.57
N VAL A 377 -21.80 11.26 -13.57
CA VAL A 377 -22.00 12.32 -14.58
C VAL A 377 -22.46 13.62 -13.92
N GLN A 378 -23.51 13.60 -13.08
CA GLN A 378 -24.02 14.83 -12.44
C GLN A 378 -22.97 15.53 -11.56
N LYS A 379 -22.08 14.76 -10.94
CA LYS A 379 -21.06 15.25 -10.00
C LYS A 379 -19.80 15.79 -10.68
N PHE A 380 -19.37 15.21 -11.79
CA PHE A 380 -18.06 15.50 -12.39
C PHE A 380 -18.10 16.16 -13.77
N GLU A 381 -19.15 15.95 -14.58
CA GLU A 381 -19.27 16.58 -15.90
C GLU A 381 -19.52 18.11 -15.78
N PRO A 382 -18.64 18.98 -16.30
CA PRO A 382 -18.82 20.42 -16.18
C PRO A 382 -19.88 21.00 -17.13
N SER A 383 -20.11 20.40 -18.32
CA SER A 383 -21.11 20.88 -19.26
C SER A 383 -22.54 20.54 -18.80
N ALA A 384 -23.40 21.56 -18.64
CA ALA A 384 -24.81 21.35 -18.30
C ALA A 384 -25.53 20.45 -19.33
N LYS A 385 -25.19 20.60 -20.61
CA LYS A 385 -25.68 19.79 -21.74
C LYS A 385 -25.12 18.37 -21.75
N GLY A 386 -23.97 18.13 -21.11
CA GLY A 386 -23.43 16.80 -20.85
C GLY A 386 -24.18 16.12 -19.69
N ARG A 387 -24.37 16.85 -18.58
CA ARG A 387 -25.17 16.41 -17.42
C ARG A 387 -26.61 16.05 -17.77
N GLU A 388 -27.29 16.87 -18.58
CA GLU A 388 -28.65 16.60 -19.07
C GLU A 388 -28.74 15.27 -19.85
N LYS A 389 -27.71 14.95 -20.64
CA LYS A 389 -27.69 13.79 -21.54
C LYS A 389 -27.10 12.52 -20.95
N GLY A 390 -26.54 12.58 -19.74
CA GLY A 390 -25.84 11.44 -19.13
C GLY A 390 -24.48 11.16 -19.78
N TYR A 391 -23.80 12.19 -20.29
CA TYR A 391 -22.54 12.07 -21.04
C TYR A 391 -21.37 12.65 -20.25
N LEU A 392 -20.31 11.87 -20.04
CA LEU A 392 -19.07 12.30 -19.37
C LEU A 392 -18.00 12.64 -20.41
N SER A 393 -17.69 13.93 -20.58
CA SER A 393 -16.66 14.44 -21.47
C SER A 393 -15.25 14.21 -20.92
N ILE A 394 -14.21 14.55 -21.69
CA ILE A 394 -12.81 14.42 -21.27
C ILE A 394 -12.46 15.19 -19.99
N ASP A 395 -13.04 16.38 -19.77
CA ASP A 395 -12.78 17.16 -18.56
C ASP A 395 -13.50 16.55 -17.36
N GLY A 396 -14.76 16.14 -17.53
CA GLY A 396 -15.50 15.41 -16.49
C GLY A 396 -14.88 14.07 -16.12
N PHE A 397 -14.34 13.34 -17.10
CA PHE A 397 -13.60 12.09 -16.87
C PHE A 397 -12.27 12.34 -16.16
N THR A 398 -11.58 13.45 -16.48
CA THR A 398 -10.38 13.89 -15.75
C THR A 398 -10.70 14.25 -14.30
N HIS A 399 -11.81 14.96 -14.04
CA HIS A 399 -12.30 15.24 -12.69
C HIS A 399 -12.66 13.97 -11.91
N TYR A 400 -13.34 13.01 -12.55
CA TYR A 400 -13.66 11.71 -11.94
C TYR A 400 -12.39 10.95 -11.54
N LEU A 401 -11.40 10.85 -12.44
CA LEU A 401 -10.14 10.16 -12.15
C LEU A 401 -9.30 10.86 -11.06
N LEU A 402 -9.38 12.17 -10.93
CA LEU A 402 -8.74 12.94 -9.84
C LEU A 402 -9.54 12.95 -8.53
N SER A 403 -10.75 12.39 -8.52
CA SER A 403 -11.62 12.39 -7.36
C SER A 403 -11.20 11.40 -6.27
N SER A 404 -11.81 11.54 -5.10
CA SER A 404 -11.65 10.61 -3.98
C SER A 404 -12.17 9.19 -4.25
N GLU A 405 -12.94 8.97 -5.32
CA GLU A 405 -13.43 7.66 -5.75
C GLU A 405 -12.36 6.88 -6.55
N CYS A 406 -11.50 7.58 -7.29
CA CYS A 406 -10.35 7.02 -8.01
C CYS A 406 -9.02 7.13 -7.22
N HIS A 407 -9.12 7.34 -5.91
CA HIS A 407 -7.98 7.31 -4.99
C HIS A 407 -7.44 5.88 -4.81
N ILE A 408 -6.11 5.70 -4.68
CA ILE A 408 -5.48 4.36 -4.58
C ILE A 408 -5.77 3.63 -3.25
N PHE A 409 -5.91 4.36 -2.14
CA PHE A 409 -6.21 3.80 -0.82
C PHE A 409 -7.72 3.58 -0.64
N ASP A 410 -8.10 2.33 -0.31
CA ASP A 410 -9.49 1.89 -0.12
C ASP A 410 -10.24 2.71 0.96
N PRO A 411 -11.41 3.30 0.65
CA PRO A 411 -12.19 4.07 1.62
C PRO A 411 -12.75 3.25 2.79
N GLN A 412 -12.89 1.93 2.68
CA GLN A 412 -13.31 1.05 3.78
C GLN A 412 -12.26 1.02 4.89
N HIS A 413 -10.97 1.02 4.53
CA HIS A 413 -9.85 1.01 5.47
C HIS A 413 -9.62 2.37 6.16
N LYS A 414 -10.35 3.43 5.75
CA LYS A 414 -10.45 4.72 6.45
C LYS A 414 -11.41 4.66 7.66
N ARG A 415 -11.99 3.50 7.94
CA ARG A 415 -12.77 3.20 9.17
C ARG A 415 -12.19 1.96 9.84
N VAL A 416 -12.55 1.74 11.11
CA VAL A 416 -12.24 0.48 11.79
C VAL A 416 -12.98 -0.64 11.07
N CYS A 417 -12.24 -1.54 10.43
CA CYS A 417 -12.75 -2.62 9.57
C CYS A 417 -12.29 -4.00 10.03
N GLN A 418 -11.23 -4.08 10.84
CA GLN A 418 -10.67 -5.33 11.35
C GLN A 418 -11.39 -5.78 12.64
N ASP A 419 -11.31 -7.06 12.97
CA ASP A 419 -11.82 -7.58 14.24
C ASP A 419 -11.02 -6.99 15.42
N MET A 420 -11.69 -6.21 16.28
CA MET A 420 -11.13 -5.56 17.48
C MET A 420 -11.37 -6.36 18.77
N THR A 421 -11.91 -7.58 18.67
CA THR A 421 -12.28 -8.43 19.82
C THR A 421 -11.24 -9.50 20.20
N GLN A 422 -10.14 -9.62 19.43
CA GLN A 422 -9.03 -10.53 19.75
C GLN A 422 -8.21 -10.02 20.96
N PRO A 423 -7.41 -10.87 21.63
CA PRO A 423 -6.46 -10.44 22.67
C PRO A 423 -5.55 -9.28 22.28
N LEU A 424 -5.14 -8.43 23.24
CA LEU A 424 -4.22 -7.31 22.96
C LEU A 424 -2.88 -7.76 22.35
N SER A 425 -2.43 -8.98 22.64
CA SER A 425 -1.23 -9.58 22.04
C SER A 425 -1.35 -9.85 20.54
N HIS A 426 -2.56 -9.83 19.96
CA HIS A 426 -2.84 -10.18 18.56
C HIS A 426 -2.76 -8.99 17.58
N TYR A 427 -2.34 -7.80 18.03
CA TYR A 427 -2.26 -6.58 17.21
C TYR A 427 -0.85 -6.00 17.18
N TYR A 428 -0.48 -5.37 16.07
CA TYR A 428 0.55 -4.33 16.05
C TYR A 428 -0.01 -3.04 16.65
N ILE A 429 0.78 -2.34 17.44
CA ILE A 429 0.38 -1.17 18.23
C ILE A 429 1.28 0.00 17.82
N ASN A 430 0.68 1.11 17.36
CA ASN A 430 1.43 2.27 16.94
C ASN A 430 2.13 2.92 18.14
N SER A 431 3.46 3.03 18.09
CA SER A 431 4.28 3.20 19.30
C SER A 431 5.36 4.26 19.14
N SER A 432 5.53 5.12 20.14
CA SER A 432 6.54 6.18 20.18
C SER A 432 7.57 5.94 21.29
N HIS A 433 8.84 6.12 20.94
CA HIS A 433 9.99 6.18 21.82
C HIS A 433 10.34 7.66 22.09
N ASN A 434 10.75 8.00 23.33
CA ASN A 434 11.12 9.36 23.73
C ASN A 434 10.18 10.48 23.24
N ALA A 435 8.87 10.29 23.42
CA ALA A 435 7.80 11.08 22.78
C ALA A 435 7.78 12.59 23.10
N SER A 436 8.52 13.08 24.09
CA SER A 436 8.64 14.52 24.40
C SER A 436 9.60 15.26 23.45
N LEU A 437 10.55 14.56 22.84
CA LEU A 437 11.72 15.15 22.18
C LEU A 437 11.37 15.70 20.78
N LEU A 438 11.82 16.93 20.48
CA LEU A 438 11.62 17.57 19.18
C LEU A 438 12.73 17.29 18.15
N ASP A 439 13.97 17.03 18.59
CA ASP A 439 15.16 16.94 17.73
C ASP A 439 16.06 15.73 18.11
N ASP A 440 17.39 15.86 17.97
CA ASP A 440 18.40 14.87 18.37
C ASP A 440 18.42 14.60 19.89
N HIS A 441 18.80 13.38 20.30
CA HIS A 441 18.83 12.97 21.72
C HIS A 441 19.88 13.70 22.59
N PHE A 442 20.76 14.51 22.00
CA PHE A 442 21.80 15.27 22.71
C PHE A 442 21.46 16.76 22.94
N TRP A 443 20.85 17.40 21.94
CA TRP A 443 20.60 18.85 21.91
C TRP A 443 19.12 19.23 21.87
N GLY A 444 18.24 18.30 21.49
CA GLY A 444 16.82 18.57 21.31
C GLY A 444 16.13 18.97 22.60
N SER A 445 15.09 19.79 22.43
CA SER A 445 14.24 20.22 23.56
C SER A 445 13.08 19.25 23.79
N SER A 446 12.58 19.19 25.03
CA SER A 446 11.35 18.48 25.37
C SER A 446 10.15 19.44 25.35
N ASP A 447 9.15 19.11 24.55
CA ASP A 447 7.95 19.91 24.32
C ASP A 447 6.65 19.11 24.59
N ILE A 448 5.54 19.84 24.71
CA ILE A 448 4.19 19.31 24.89
C ILE A 448 3.52 18.98 23.55
N SER A 449 3.81 19.70 22.45
CA SER A 449 3.11 19.50 21.18
C SER A 449 3.45 18.17 20.51
N SER A 450 4.62 17.61 20.80
CA SER A 450 5.06 16.27 20.36
C SER A 450 4.14 15.16 20.87
N TYR A 451 3.71 15.19 22.13
CA TYR A 451 2.68 14.29 22.67
C TYR A 451 1.33 14.44 21.96
N ILE A 452 0.88 15.67 21.70
CA ILE A 452 -0.37 15.95 20.96
C ILE A 452 -0.27 15.40 19.52
N ARG A 453 0.85 15.64 18.85
CA ARG A 453 1.16 15.15 17.50
C ARG A 453 1.14 13.63 17.45
N ALA A 454 1.82 12.95 18.37
CA ALA A 454 1.84 11.49 18.44
C ALA A 454 0.44 10.91 18.63
N LEU A 455 -0.35 11.44 19.58
CA LEU A 455 -1.72 11.00 19.82
C LEU A 455 -2.63 11.23 18.60
N ARG A 456 -2.55 12.40 17.95
CA ARG A 456 -3.31 12.70 16.71
C ARG A 456 -2.92 11.81 15.53
N MET A 457 -1.66 11.43 15.43
CA MET A 457 -1.15 10.46 14.45
C MET A 457 -1.48 9.00 14.82
N GLY A 458 -2.40 8.78 15.77
CA GLY A 458 -2.90 7.45 16.14
C GLY A 458 -1.94 6.64 17.02
N CYS A 459 -0.96 7.26 17.69
CA CYS A 459 -0.08 6.55 18.62
C CYS A 459 -0.87 6.00 19.82
N ARG A 460 -0.64 4.73 20.17
CA ARG A 460 -1.31 3.94 21.23
C ARG A 460 -0.34 3.36 22.27
N SER A 461 0.97 3.57 22.12
CA SER A 461 1.96 3.33 23.17
C SER A 461 2.95 4.49 23.24
N ILE A 462 2.99 5.20 24.37
CA ILE A 462 3.81 6.41 24.56
C ILE A 462 4.76 6.22 25.74
N GLU A 463 6.03 6.56 25.53
CA GLU A 463 7.05 6.59 26.57
C GLU A 463 7.13 7.94 27.27
N ILE A 464 7.32 7.89 28.59
CA ILE A 464 7.54 9.07 29.44
C ILE A 464 8.70 8.73 30.38
N ILE A 465 9.81 9.46 30.24
CA ILE A 465 10.94 9.38 31.16
C ILE A 465 10.77 10.46 32.23
N VAL A 466 10.68 10.06 33.50
CA VAL A 466 10.37 10.94 34.63
C VAL A 466 11.54 10.97 35.62
N TRP A 467 11.97 12.18 35.96
CA TRP A 467 13.09 12.49 36.84
C TRP A 467 12.62 13.32 38.05
N ASP A 468 13.46 13.42 39.08
CA ASP A 468 13.21 14.34 40.19
C ASP A 468 13.29 15.80 39.73
N GLY A 469 12.25 16.59 40.04
CA GLY A 469 12.20 18.03 39.77
C GLY A 469 12.28 18.89 41.04
N PRO A 470 12.29 20.23 40.87
CA PRO A 470 12.22 21.18 41.98
C PRO A 470 10.87 21.10 42.71
N ASP A 471 10.82 21.64 43.93
CA ASP A 471 9.61 21.77 44.76
C ASP A 471 8.79 20.47 44.95
N ASN A 472 9.45 19.31 44.78
CA ASN A 472 8.87 17.97 44.85
C ASN A 472 7.80 17.67 43.75
N GLU A 473 7.83 18.42 42.63
CA GLU A 473 7.08 18.13 41.41
C GLU A 473 7.96 17.31 40.42
N PRO A 474 7.54 16.10 40.01
CA PRO A 474 8.30 15.29 39.04
C PRO A 474 8.36 15.98 37.67
N VAL A 475 9.47 15.83 36.95
CA VAL A 475 9.69 16.43 35.63
C VAL A 475 10.02 15.41 34.55
N VAL A 476 9.67 15.75 33.31
CA VAL A 476 9.89 14.96 32.09
C VAL A 476 10.89 15.71 31.20
N TYR A 477 11.97 15.03 30.85
CA TYR A 477 12.95 15.47 29.85
C TYR A 477 13.79 14.29 29.34
N VAL A 478 14.39 14.47 28.16
CA VAL A 478 15.30 13.50 27.51
C VAL A 478 16.58 14.25 27.11
N GLY A 479 17.75 13.63 27.32
CA GLY A 479 19.05 14.21 26.99
C GLY A 479 19.67 15.07 28.09
N SER A 480 20.82 15.68 27.78
CA SER A 480 21.62 16.50 28.71
C SER A 480 21.17 17.96 28.86
N SER A 481 20.14 18.39 28.11
CA SER A 481 19.65 19.77 28.13
C SER A 481 18.71 20.03 29.31
N VAL A 482 19.27 20.54 30.41
CA VAL A 482 18.52 20.95 31.61
C VAL A 482 17.56 22.14 31.32
N ALA A 483 17.70 22.80 30.17
CA ALA A 483 16.96 24.01 29.81
C ALA A 483 15.47 23.79 29.46
N SER A 484 15.04 22.57 29.15
CA SER A 484 13.65 22.26 28.80
C SER A 484 13.09 21.09 29.62
N GLN A 485 12.63 21.38 30.83
CA GLN A 485 11.95 20.43 31.70
C GLN A 485 10.43 20.67 31.67
N LEU A 486 9.65 19.60 31.48
CA LEU A 486 8.18 19.65 31.53
C LEU A 486 7.68 19.09 32.85
N ALA A 487 6.77 19.78 33.55
CA ALA A 487 6.13 19.23 34.74
C ALA A 487 5.29 17.99 34.37
N PHE A 488 5.46 16.88 35.10
CA PHE A 488 4.78 15.60 34.82
C PHE A 488 3.25 15.74 34.88
N SER A 489 2.73 16.56 35.78
CA SER A 489 1.32 16.95 35.82
C SER A 489 0.81 17.49 34.48
N LYS A 490 1.51 18.44 33.85
CA LYS A 490 1.13 19.03 32.56
C LYS A 490 1.15 18.01 31.41
N VAL A 491 2.12 17.08 31.41
CA VAL A 491 2.18 16.00 30.42
C VAL A 491 0.96 15.07 30.58
N LEU A 492 0.56 14.77 31.82
CA LEU A 492 -0.65 13.99 32.10
C LEU A 492 -1.95 14.73 31.75
N ASP A 493 -2.06 16.04 31.97
CA ASP A 493 -3.24 16.83 31.56
C ASP A 493 -3.45 16.77 30.03
N ILE A 494 -2.36 16.87 29.28
CA ILE A 494 -2.37 16.80 27.81
C ILE A 494 -2.73 15.39 27.34
N ILE A 495 -2.15 14.35 27.95
CA ILE A 495 -2.54 12.96 27.67
C ILE A 495 -4.03 12.74 28.02
N ASN A 496 -4.50 13.25 29.16
CA ASN A 496 -5.90 13.13 29.58
C ASN A 496 -6.87 13.75 28.57
N GLN A 497 -6.51 14.91 28.00
CA GLN A 497 -7.27 15.57 26.94
C GLN A 497 -7.25 14.79 25.62
N TYR A 498 -6.06 14.45 25.11
CA TYR A 498 -5.89 13.97 23.73
C TYR A 498 -5.86 12.44 23.56
N ALA A 499 -5.80 11.65 24.64
CA ALA A 499 -5.66 10.19 24.59
C ALA A 499 -6.67 9.51 23.67
N PHE A 500 -7.92 10.01 23.61
CA PHE A 500 -9.00 9.40 22.85
C PHE A 500 -9.62 10.32 21.78
N GLU A 501 -8.91 11.38 21.36
CA GLU A 501 -9.39 12.29 20.28
C GLU A 501 -9.38 11.61 18.90
N SER A 502 -8.32 10.84 18.61
CA SER A 502 -8.10 10.17 17.31
C SER A 502 -8.51 8.70 17.28
N SER A 503 -8.65 8.06 18.44
CA SER A 503 -8.91 6.62 18.57
C SER A 503 -9.48 6.30 19.94
N GLU A 504 -10.58 5.57 19.99
CA GLU A 504 -11.22 5.12 21.24
C GLU A 504 -10.46 3.97 21.93
N TYR A 505 -9.50 3.34 21.25
CA TYR A 505 -8.80 2.15 21.71
C TYR A 505 -7.72 2.48 22.74
N PRO A 506 -7.36 1.52 23.64
CA PRO A 506 -6.53 1.80 24.81
C PRO A 506 -5.18 2.45 24.50
N LEU A 507 -4.68 3.21 25.47
CA LEU A 507 -3.36 3.85 25.42
C LEU A 507 -2.45 3.19 26.46
N ILE A 508 -1.25 2.77 26.05
CA ILE A 508 -0.21 2.27 26.95
C ILE A 508 0.74 3.42 27.27
N LEU A 509 0.97 3.69 28.56
CA LEU A 509 2.01 4.61 29.02
C LEU A 509 3.18 3.82 29.58
N CYS A 510 4.33 3.87 28.91
CA CYS A 510 5.59 3.30 29.34
C CYS A 510 6.29 4.30 30.27
N LEU A 511 6.20 4.06 31.59
CA LEU A 511 6.77 4.93 32.62
C LEU A 511 8.18 4.47 32.99
N VAL A 512 9.18 5.16 32.45
CA VAL A 512 10.58 5.04 32.86
C VAL A 512 10.79 6.02 34.03
N THR A 513 11.11 5.49 35.21
CA THR A 513 11.08 6.25 36.47
C THR A 513 12.47 6.31 37.10
N HIS A 514 13.01 7.51 37.23
CA HIS A 514 14.27 7.79 37.92
C HIS A 514 14.10 8.63 39.20
N CYS A 515 12.86 9.00 39.53
CA CYS A 515 12.50 9.79 40.71
C CYS A 515 12.78 9.08 42.04
N CYS A 516 13.10 9.86 43.08
CA CYS A 516 13.14 9.44 44.47
C CYS A 516 11.75 9.04 45.00
N ILE A 517 11.71 8.26 46.07
CA ILE A 517 10.46 7.72 46.65
C ILE A 517 9.41 8.80 47.00
N PRO A 518 9.75 9.98 47.57
CA PRO A 518 8.80 11.09 47.73
C PRO A 518 8.14 11.53 46.43
N GLN A 519 8.90 11.72 45.35
CA GLN A 519 8.36 12.15 44.06
C GLN A 519 7.62 11.02 43.32
N GLN A 520 8.01 9.75 43.50
CA GLN A 520 7.21 8.61 43.02
C GLN A 520 5.79 8.58 43.63
N ARG A 521 5.63 9.01 44.89
CA ARG A 521 4.29 9.18 45.50
C ARG A 521 3.51 10.32 44.85
N VAL A 522 4.16 11.42 44.48
CA VAL A 522 3.53 12.51 43.71
C VAL A 522 3.14 12.06 42.30
N MET A 523 3.99 11.30 41.60
CA MET A 523 3.63 10.66 40.33
C MET A 523 2.36 9.81 40.46
N ALA A 524 2.30 8.96 41.49
CA ALA A 524 1.12 8.11 41.76
C ALA A 524 -0.14 8.92 42.11
N GLN A 525 0.00 10.08 42.78
CA GLN A 525 -1.11 11.00 43.06
C GLN A 525 -1.60 11.68 41.77
N HIS A 526 -0.69 12.21 40.94
CA HIS A 526 -1.04 12.85 39.67
C HIS A 526 -1.70 11.87 38.69
N LEU A 527 -1.16 10.65 38.55
CA LEU A 527 -1.76 9.59 37.74
C LEU A 527 -3.21 9.29 38.16
N LYS A 528 -3.46 9.11 39.47
CA LYS A 528 -4.81 8.86 40.01
C LYS A 528 -5.74 10.06 39.85
N LYS A 529 -5.24 11.28 40.09
CA LYS A 529 -6.03 12.52 40.10
C LYS A 529 -6.39 13.00 38.69
N ILE A 530 -5.46 12.93 37.74
CA ILE A 530 -5.59 13.51 36.41
C ILE A 530 -6.24 12.52 35.44
N LEU A 531 -5.78 11.25 35.43
CA LEU A 531 -6.32 10.23 34.52
C LEU A 531 -7.62 9.61 35.03
N GLY A 532 -7.85 9.62 36.36
CA GLY A 532 -9.13 9.24 36.97
C GLY A 532 -9.62 7.85 36.56
N ASP A 533 -10.85 7.79 36.06
CA ASP A 533 -11.53 6.56 35.63
C ASP A 533 -11.01 6.00 34.29
N LYS A 534 -10.20 6.75 33.53
CA LYS A 534 -9.49 6.24 32.36
C LYS A 534 -8.38 5.26 32.76
N LEU A 535 -7.82 5.39 33.97
CA LEU A 535 -6.73 4.52 34.43
C LEU A 535 -7.25 3.12 34.75
N TYR A 536 -6.64 2.07 34.17
CA TYR A 536 -7.10 0.69 34.36
C TYR A 536 -6.43 0.03 35.57
N LEU A 537 -7.23 -0.31 36.59
CA LEU A 537 -6.76 -0.78 37.91
C LEU A 537 -7.26 -2.17 38.30
N GLU A 538 -8.03 -2.85 37.45
CA GLU A 538 -8.54 -4.20 37.76
C GLU A 538 -7.38 -5.21 37.78
N PRO A 539 -7.31 -6.12 38.78
CA PRO A 539 -6.25 -7.14 38.83
C PRO A 539 -6.44 -8.21 37.74
N PRO A 540 -5.37 -8.83 37.25
CA PRO A 540 -5.46 -9.94 36.30
C PRO A 540 -6.16 -11.17 36.91
N ASN A 541 -6.93 -11.89 36.10
CA ASN A 541 -7.51 -13.18 36.48
C ASN A 541 -6.47 -14.29 36.25
N ASN A 542 -6.26 -15.17 37.23
CA ASN A 542 -5.32 -16.29 37.10
C ASN A 542 -5.85 -17.44 36.21
N GLU A 543 -7.15 -17.46 35.91
CA GLU A 543 -7.79 -18.45 35.02
C GLU A 543 -7.69 -18.08 33.54
N GLU A 544 -7.43 -16.81 33.23
CA GLU A 544 -7.28 -16.31 31.86
C GLU A 544 -5.90 -16.63 31.30
N ASN A 545 -5.81 -16.78 29.97
CA ASN A 545 -4.55 -17.08 29.29
C ASN A 545 -4.01 -15.94 28.43
N TYR A 546 -4.79 -14.86 28.25
CA TYR A 546 -4.57 -13.78 27.30
C TYR A 546 -4.98 -12.42 27.86
N LEU A 547 -4.37 -11.35 27.35
CA LEU A 547 -4.81 -9.97 27.66
C LEU A 547 -6.20 -9.69 27.05
N PRO A 548 -7.05 -8.89 27.72
CA PRO A 548 -8.32 -8.42 27.15
C PRO A 548 -8.15 -7.72 25.80
N SER A 549 -9.22 -7.68 25.02
CA SER A 549 -9.21 -7.09 23.68
C SER A 549 -9.18 -5.56 23.67
N PRO A 550 -8.67 -4.92 22.60
CA PRO A 550 -8.80 -3.47 22.42
C PRO A 550 -10.25 -2.99 22.57
N GLN A 551 -11.23 -3.75 22.07
CA GLN A 551 -12.65 -3.43 22.22
C GLN A 551 -13.13 -3.47 23.68
N LYS A 552 -12.64 -4.39 24.52
CA LYS A 552 -12.97 -4.46 25.97
C LYS A 552 -12.27 -3.36 26.78
N LEU A 553 -11.18 -2.78 26.25
CA LEU A 553 -10.35 -1.76 26.91
C LEU A 553 -10.53 -0.34 26.31
N LYS A 554 -11.63 -0.08 25.58
CA LYS A 554 -11.90 1.27 25.04
C LYS A 554 -11.95 2.33 26.15
N GLY A 555 -11.38 3.50 25.86
CA GLY A 555 -11.27 4.61 26.80
C GLY A 555 -10.34 4.37 28.00
N LYS A 556 -9.54 3.30 28.00
CA LYS A 556 -8.65 2.95 29.13
C LYS A 556 -7.18 3.19 28.85
N ILE A 557 -6.46 3.56 29.91
CA ILE A 557 -5.03 3.81 29.93
C ILE A 557 -4.36 2.71 30.78
N LEU A 558 -3.43 1.97 30.18
CA LEU A 558 -2.62 0.94 30.82
C LEU A 558 -1.25 1.54 31.20
N LEU A 559 -0.69 1.18 32.36
CA LEU A 559 0.68 1.57 32.72
C LEU A 559 1.65 0.40 32.54
N LYS A 560 2.66 0.57 31.68
CA LYS A 560 3.83 -0.32 31.61
C LYS A 560 4.89 0.22 32.56
N SER A 561 5.14 -0.49 33.66
CA SER A 561 6.27 -0.20 34.56
C SER A 561 6.65 -1.43 35.40
N LYS A 562 7.66 -1.25 36.26
CA LYS A 562 8.12 -2.25 37.25
C LYS A 562 7.06 -2.35 38.39
N LYS A 563 6.91 -3.52 39.02
CA LYS A 563 5.93 -3.76 40.12
C LYS A 563 6.61 -4.50 41.28
N LEU A 564 6.26 -4.16 42.53
CA LEU A 564 6.79 -4.83 43.71
C LEU A 564 6.39 -6.33 43.75
N PRO A 565 7.24 -7.21 44.30
CA PRO A 565 6.89 -8.62 44.53
C PRO A 565 5.64 -8.78 45.42
N PRO A 566 4.74 -9.76 45.17
CA PRO A 566 3.52 -9.94 45.98
C PRO A 566 3.76 -10.25 47.46
N ASN A 567 4.95 -10.74 47.80
CA ASN A 567 5.39 -11.03 49.17
C ASN A 567 6.11 -9.86 49.87
N CYS A 568 6.29 -8.72 49.20
CA CYS A 568 6.71 -7.49 49.86
C CYS A 568 5.52 -6.93 50.67
N THR A 569 5.72 -6.71 51.97
CA THR A 569 4.73 -6.09 52.87
C THR A 569 4.90 -4.58 53.03
N ASP A 570 6.07 -4.06 52.68
CA ASP A 570 6.51 -2.72 53.07
C ASP A 570 5.94 -1.64 52.14
N THR A 571 6.04 -0.36 52.52
CA THR A 571 5.56 0.77 51.70
C THR A 571 6.45 1.08 50.49
N GLU A 572 7.61 0.42 50.41
CA GLU A 572 8.61 0.55 49.35
C GLU A 572 9.51 -0.69 49.33
N GLY A 573 10.08 -1.00 48.17
CA GLY A 573 10.94 -2.17 48.00
C GLY A 573 11.87 -2.08 46.80
N ASP A 574 12.80 -3.03 46.71
CA ASP A 574 13.73 -3.12 45.59
C ASP A 574 13.08 -3.86 44.41
N VAL A 575 13.26 -3.34 43.20
CA VAL A 575 12.99 -4.04 41.93
C VAL A 575 14.25 -4.06 41.05
N THR A 576 14.31 -5.02 40.12
CA THR A 576 15.39 -5.12 39.13
C THR A 576 15.44 -3.87 38.25
N ASP A 577 16.60 -3.22 38.19
CA ASP A 577 16.75 -2.04 37.34
C ASP A 577 17.08 -2.44 35.88
N GLU A 578 16.06 -2.92 35.18
CA GLU A 578 16.07 -3.06 33.72
C GLU A 578 16.39 -1.67 33.09
N GLU A 579 17.39 -1.64 32.21
CA GLU A 579 18.23 -0.47 31.87
C GLU A 579 17.57 0.56 30.92
N GLU A 580 16.24 0.53 30.78
CA GLU A 580 15.47 1.55 30.03
C GLU A 580 15.79 2.95 30.59
N GLY A 581 16.34 3.83 29.74
CA GLY A 581 16.62 5.25 30.03
C GLY A 581 18.03 5.60 30.54
N LEU A 582 18.80 4.66 31.10
CA LEU A 582 20.08 5.01 31.78
C LEU A 582 21.31 5.14 30.86
N GLU A 583 21.30 4.53 29.68
CA GLU A 583 22.47 4.48 28.77
C GLU A 583 23.07 5.87 28.45
N MET A 584 22.22 6.88 28.22
CA MET A 584 22.65 8.26 27.93
C MET A 584 23.31 8.95 29.13
N SER A 585 22.87 8.66 30.36
CA SER A 585 23.36 9.33 31.58
C SER A 585 24.83 9.04 31.88
N ARG A 586 25.36 7.88 31.45
CA ARG A 586 26.76 7.48 31.68
C ARG A 586 27.81 8.40 31.09
N ARG A 587 27.45 9.33 30.19
CA ARG A 587 28.39 10.30 29.60
C ARG A 587 28.58 11.57 30.42
N VAL A 588 27.85 11.75 31.53
CA VAL A 588 27.94 12.92 32.40
C VAL A 588 28.59 12.57 33.75
N GLY A 589 29.88 12.21 33.70
CA GLY A 589 30.80 12.36 34.85
C GLY A 589 30.53 11.56 36.13
N ALA A 590 29.96 10.35 36.04
CA ALA A 590 29.94 9.42 37.18
C ALA A 590 31.28 8.65 37.28
N ASP A 591 31.88 8.59 38.47
CA ASP A 591 33.22 8.06 38.72
C ASP A 591 33.46 6.63 38.18
N GLU A 592 34.65 6.40 37.60
CA GLU A 592 35.07 5.09 37.06
C GLU A 592 35.24 3.97 38.12
N LYS A 593 35.06 4.28 39.41
CA LYS A 593 35.38 3.39 40.54
C LYS A 593 34.46 2.18 40.69
N ASP A 594 33.23 2.23 40.20
CA ASP A 594 32.27 1.11 40.36
C ASP A 594 32.49 -0.05 39.37
N GLN A 595 33.37 0.08 38.37
CA GLN A 595 33.58 -0.97 37.36
C GLN A 595 34.37 -2.20 37.87
N LEU A 596 34.91 -2.17 39.09
CA LEU A 596 35.78 -3.25 39.60
C LEU A 596 35.06 -4.37 40.38
N ASN A 597 33.75 -4.25 40.62
CA ASN A 597 32.93 -5.28 41.29
C ASN A 597 31.88 -5.85 40.34
N GLY A 598 32.12 -7.07 39.83
CA GLY A 598 31.26 -7.70 38.82
C GLY A 598 29.90 -8.20 39.32
N LEU A 599 28.98 -8.42 38.37
CA LEU A 599 27.71 -9.16 38.52
C LEU A 599 26.68 -8.58 39.51
N GLY A 600 26.82 -7.32 39.93
CA GLY A 600 25.79 -6.60 40.67
C GLY A 600 24.68 -6.06 39.77
N TYR A 601 23.51 -6.71 39.74
CA TYR A 601 22.30 -6.09 39.16
C TYR A 601 21.95 -4.83 39.94
N LYS A 602 21.91 -3.68 39.26
CA LYS A 602 21.43 -2.43 39.85
C LYS A 602 19.96 -2.60 40.27
N ARG A 603 19.59 -1.96 41.38
CA ARG A 603 18.25 -2.05 41.97
C ARG A 603 17.63 -0.67 42.03
N LEU A 604 16.40 -0.56 41.54
CA LEU A 604 15.57 0.63 41.67
C LEU A 604 14.71 0.47 42.93
N ARG A 605 14.63 1.52 43.75
CA ARG A 605 13.69 1.57 44.88
C ARG A 605 12.33 2.05 44.35
N LEU A 606 11.28 1.27 44.57
CA LEU A 606 9.93 1.54 44.06
C LEU A 606 8.93 1.70 45.22
N CYS A 607 8.11 2.75 45.20
CA CYS A 607 7.03 2.93 46.19
C CYS A 607 5.81 2.05 45.87
N ARG A 608 5.10 1.63 46.91
CA ARG A 608 3.88 0.81 46.78
C ARG A 608 2.79 1.54 46.02
N GLU A 609 2.63 2.83 46.26
CA GLU A 609 1.55 3.65 45.72
C GLU A 609 1.58 3.76 44.18
N LEU A 610 2.78 3.67 43.59
CA LEU A 610 3.04 3.63 42.15
C LEU A 610 3.01 2.19 41.61
N SER A 611 3.63 1.24 42.32
CA SER A 611 3.58 -0.20 42.03
C SER A 611 2.14 -0.72 41.87
N ASP A 612 1.23 -0.27 42.74
CA ASP A 612 -0.16 -0.75 42.77
C ASP A 612 -1.02 -0.21 41.62
N LEU A 613 -0.51 0.76 40.84
CA LEU A 613 -1.13 1.21 39.58
C LEU A 613 -0.86 0.29 38.39
N VAL A 614 0.15 -0.60 38.47
CA VAL A 614 0.49 -1.54 37.40
C VAL A 614 -0.41 -2.78 37.52
N SER A 615 -1.40 -2.88 36.63
CA SER A 615 -2.41 -3.95 36.57
C SER A 615 -2.03 -5.00 35.51
N PHE A 616 -2.10 -4.60 34.24
CA PHE A 616 -1.46 -5.28 33.11
C PHE A 616 -0.11 -4.62 32.78
N CYS A 617 0.56 -5.09 31.73
CA CYS A 617 1.82 -4.54 31.21
C CYS A 617 2.96 -4.48 32.26
N LYS A 618 2.97 -5.39 33.25
CA LYS A 618 4.06 -5.49 34.22
C LYS A 618 5.37 -5.78 33.47
N SER A 619 6.37 -4.90 33.61
CA SER A 619 7.72 -5.13 33.06
C SER A 619 8.36 -6.31 33.79
N VAL A 620 8.91 -7.25 33.04
CA VAL A 620 9.75 -8.33 33.55
C VAL A 620 10.95 -8.58 32.62
N GLN A 621 12.11 -8.83 33.23
CA GLN A 621 13.31 -9.24 32.50
C GLN A 621 13.08 -10.54 31.73
N PHE A 622 13.33 -10.51 30.42
CA PHE A 622 13.36 -11.72 29.59
C PHE A 622 14.51 -12.65 30.01
N ARG A 623 14.24 -13.96 30.04
CA ARG A 623 15.25 -15.00 30.33
C ARG A 623 15.56 -15.78 29.06
N ASP A 624 14.61 -16.59 28.63
CA ASP A 624 14.59 -17.29 27.36
C ASP A 624 13.13 -17.67 27.02
N PHE A 625 12.88 -18.05 25.77
CA PHE A 625 11.53 -18.35 25.28
C PHE A 625 10.86 -19.55 25.96
N GLU A 626 11.63 -20.55 26.41
CA GLU A 626 11.12 -21.82 26.95
C GLU A 626 10.83 -21.73 28.46
N ILE A 627 11.55 -20.88 29.19
CA ILE A 627 11.18 -20.44 30.54
C ILE A 627 9.95 -19.50 30.48
N SER A 628 9.98 -18.47 29.62
CA SER A 628 8.84 -17.55 29.48
C SER A 628 7.53 -18.29 29.13
N LYS A 629 7.58 -19.27 28.22
CA LYS A 629 6.41 -20.10 27.86
C LYS A 629 5.78 -20.85 29.04
N LYS A 630 6.54 -21.13 30.11
CA LYS A 630 6.10 -21.91 31.29
C LYS A 630 5.78 -21.04 32.51
N GLU A 631 6.60 -20.02 32.77
CA GLU A 631 6.56 -19.25 34.02
C GLU A 631 5.86 -17.90 33.87
N GLN A 632 6.05 -17.20 32.74
CA GLN A 632 5.56 -15.84 32.52
C GLN A 632 4.04 -15.79 32.44
N LYS A 633 3.44 -14.78 33.04
CA LYS A 633 2.00 -14.56 33.05
C LYS A 633 1.58 -13.66 31.90
N TYR A 634 0.35 -13.82 31.40
CA TYR A 634 -0.10 -13.09 30.20
C TYR A 634 -0.13 -11.56 30.38
N TRP A 635 -0.19 -11.08 31.63
CA TRP A 635 -0.13 -9.67 32.00
C TRP A 635 1.29 -9.11 32.15
N GLU A 636 2.31 -9.94 31.97
CA GLU A 636 3.72 -9.59 32.04
C GLU A 636 4.31 -9.46 30.63
N MET A 637 5.14 -8.44 30.43
CA MET A 637 5.73 -8.13 29.14
C MET A 637 7.22 -7.80 29.26
N CYS A 638 7.96 -8.08 28.19
CA CYS A 638 9.40 -7.83 28.10
C CYS A 638 9.67 -6.66 27.14
N SER A 639 10.65 -5.82 27.51
CA SER A 639 11.28 -4.86 26.60
C SER A 639 12.59 -5.43 26.06
N PHE A 640 12.90 -5.09 24.81
CA PHE A 640 14.13 -5.46 24.11
C PHE A 640 14.71 -4.22 23.43
N ASN A 641 16.00 -3.95 23.63
CA ASN A 641 16.71 -3.03 22.73
C ASN A 641 16.79 -3.65 21.33
N GLU A 642 17.00 -2.82 20.30
CA GLU A 642 17.03 -3.30 18.91
C GLU A 642 18.13 -4.33 18.62
N VAL A 643 19.21 -4.40 19.40
CA VAL A 643 20.33 -5.33 19.17
C VAL A 643 19.95 -6.75 19.62
N ASP A 644 19.43 -6.89 20.84
CA ASP A 644 18.90 -8.15 21.34
C ASP A 644 17.69 -8.62 20.51
N ALA A 645 16.79 -7.69 20.16
CA ALA A 645 15.63 -7.99 19.32
C ALA A 645 16.05 -8.46 17.91
N ASN A 646 17.08 -7.85 17.30
CA ASN A 646 17.63 -8.30 16.02
C ASN A 646 18.32 -9.67 16.15
N ARG A 647 19.03 -9.95 17.23
CA ARG A 647 19.60 -11.29 17.46
C ARG A 647 18.48 -12.34 17.47
N PHE A 648 17.43 -12.12 18.27
CA PHE A 648 16.29 -13.05 18.33
C PHE A 648 15.54 -13.18 17.00
N ALA A 649 15.35 -12.08 16.25
CA ALA A 649 14.70 -12.08 14.94
C ALA A 649 15.48 -12.83 13.83
N ASN A 650 16.80 -13.02 14.01
CA ASN A 650 17.65 -13.74 13.05
C ASN A 650 18.01 -15.16 13.49
N GLU A 651 18.23 -15.39 14.80
CA GLU A 651 18.64 -16.69 15.34
C GLU A 651 17.46 -17.59 15.78
N PHE A 652 16.34 -17.00 16.21
CA PHE A 652 15.18 -17.70 16.80
C PHE A 652 13.81 -17.13 16.33
N PRO A 653 13.58 -16.93 15.01
CA PRO A 653 12.37 -16.26 14.53
C PRO A 653 11.08 -17.06 14.81
N GLU A 654 11.12 -18.40 14.75
CA GLU A 654 9.98 -19.26 15.10
C GLU A 654 9.58 -19.11 16.58
N GLU A 655 10.54 -19.17 17.50
CA GLU A 655 10.28 -19.00 18.93
C GLU A 655 9.79 -17.58 19.27
N PHE A 656 10.34 -16.55 18.63
CA PHE A 656 9.93 -15.15 18.89
C PHE A 656 8.48 -14.89 18.41
N VAL A 657 8.10 -15.40 17.23
CA VAL A 657 6.70 -15.40 16.78
C VAL A 657 5.81 -16.16 17.76
N CYS A 658 6.25 -17.33 18.23
CA CYS A 658 5.48 -18.15 19.17
C CYS A 658 5.26 -17.44 20.52
N TYR A 659 6.28 -16.78 21.07
CA TYR A 659 6.20 -15.95 22.27
C TYR A 659 5.19 -14.81 22.09
N ASN A 660 5.26 -14.11 20.95
CA ASN A 660 4.40 -12.97 20.62
C ASN A 660 2.93 -13.36 20.37
N LYS A 661 2.56 -14.65 20.25
CA LYS A 661 1.15 -15.08 20.26
C LYS A 661 0.46 -14.68 21.58
N ARG A 662 1.12 -14.97 22.71
CA ARG A 662 0.52 -14.82 24.05
C ARG A 662 0.95 -13.54 24.77
N PHE A 663 2.22 -13.18 24.69
CA PHE A 663 2.81 -12.08 25.45
C PHE A 663 3.00 -10.83 24.57
N LEU A 664 3.06 -9.65 25.21
CA LEU A 664 3.53 -8.43 24.55
C LEU A 664 5.07 -8.39 24.58
N SER A 665 5.65 -7.94 23.46
CA SER A 665 7.03 -7.45 23.39
C SER A 665 7.04 -5.98 23.02
N ARG A 666 7.92 -5.23 23.70
CA ARG A 666 8.35 -3.89 23.28
C ARG A 666 9.73 -3.99 22.64
N VAL A 667 9.93 -3.36 21.49
CA VAL A 667 11.25 -3.12 20.90
C VAL A 667 11.48 -1.61 20.85
N TYR A 668 12.70 -1.17 21.21
CA TYR A 668 13.07 0.25 21.19
C TYR A 668 14.49 0.48 20.62
N PRO A 669 14.78 1.65 20.03
CA PRO A 669 16.09 1.96 19.44
C PRO A 669 17.20 2.07 20.49
N THR A 670 18.45 1.78 20.13
CA THR A 670 19.60 1.96 21.05
C THR A 670 20.03 3.42 21.20
N SER A 671 20.54 3.81 22.37
CA SER A 671 21.12 5.14 22.60
C SER A 671 22.40 5.43 21.79
N MET A 672 22.92 4.46 21.02
CA MET A 672 23.96 4.74 20.02
C MET A 672 23.45 5.58 18.84
N ARG A 673 22.13 5.64 18.61
CA ARG A 673 21.47 6.47 17.57
C ARG A 673 21.32 7.92 18.04
N ILE A 674 22.46 8.61 18.17
CA ILE A 674 22.55 9.99 18.70
C ILE A 674 21.68 10.96 17.87
N ASP A 675 21.59 10.72 16.56
CA ASP A 675 20.79 11.42 15.53
C ASP A 675 19.27 11.15 15.61
N ALA A 676 18.81 10.50 16.67
CA ALA A 676 17.44 9.99 16.81
C ALA A 676 16.94 9.16 15.61
N SER A 677 17.84 8.52 14.85
CA SER A 677 17.43 7.67 13.72
C SER A 677 16.51 6.54 14.16
N ASN A 678 15.74 6.03 13.20
CA ASN A 678 14.78 4.95 13.44
C ASN A 678 15.34 3.59 12.99
N MET A 679 15.02 2.55 13.75
CA MET A 679 15.18 1.15 13.34
C MET A 679 14.10 0.75 12.31
N ASN A 680 14.34 -0.30 11.52
CA ASN A 680 13.32 -0.79 10.58
C ASN A 680 12.19 -1.51 11.34
N PRO A 681 10.93 -1.03 11.29
CA PRO A 681 9.86 -1.66 12.05
C PRO A 681 9.50 -3.06 11.51
N GLN A 682 9.68 -3.28 10.21
CA GLN A 682 9.32 -4.53 9.53
C GLN A 682 10.13 -5.73 10.04
N ASP A 683 11.38 -5.51 10.47
CA ASP A 683 12.24 -6.57 11.02
C ASP A 683 11.73 -7.13 12.37
N PHE A 684 10.87 -6.39 13.06
CA PHE A 684 10.23 -6.81 14.31
C PHE A 684 8.76 -7.21 14.11
N TRP A 685 8.02 -6.53 13.21
CA TRP A 685 6.66 -6.94 12.86
C TRP A 685 6.61 -8.33 12.22
N LYS A 686 7.60 -8.70 11.40
CA LYS A 686 7.74 -10.08 10.88
C LYS A 686 7.93 -11.13 11.99
N CYS A 687 8.43 -10.74 13.15
CA CYS A 687 8.52 -11.60 14.35
C CYS A 687 7.29 -11.48 15.26
N GLY A 688 6.28 -10.71 14.86
CA GLY A 688 5.04 -10.49 15.60
C GLY A 688 5.12 -9.45 16.71
N CYS A 689 6.23 -8.75 16.88
CA CYS A 689 6.42 -7.80 17.98
C CYS A 689 5.38 -6.67 17.90
N GLN A 690 4.67 -6.42 19.01
CA GLN A 690 3.49 -5.55 19.00
C GLN A 690 3.85 -4.07 19.16
N ILE A 691 4.75 -3.76 20.11
CA ILE A 691 5.08 -2.39 20.51
C ILE A 691 6.47 -2.05 19.95
N VAL A 692 6.51 -1.72 18.66
CA VAL A 692 7.74 -1.37 17.93
C VAL A 692 7.88 0.15 17.96
N ALA A 693 8.64 0.67 18.93
CA ALA A 693 8.63 2.07 19.30
C ALA A 693 9.56 2.93 18.42
N MET A 694 9.01 4.02 17.86
CA MET A 694 9.68 4.87 16.88
C MET A 694 9.96 6.28 17.43
N ASN A 695 11.09 6.88 17.06
CA ASN A 695 11.37 8.31 17.24
C ASN A 695 10.48 9.10 16.26
N TYR A 696 9.40 9.70 16.77
CA TYR A 696 8.35 10.34 15.95
C TYR A 696 8.76 11.66 15.30
N GLN A 697 9.78 12.31 15.86
CA GLN A 697 10.33 13.56 15.37
C GLN A 697 11.18 13.37 14.11
N THR A 698 11.80 12.20 13.94
CA THR A 698 12.78 11.91 12.88
C THR A 698 12.10 11.41 11.60
N PRO A 699 12.05 12.21 10.52
CA PRO A 699 11.40 11.82 9.26
C PRO A 699 12.26 10.83 8.45
N GLY A 700 11.70 10.31 7.35
CA GLY A 700 12.38 9.37 6.44
C GLY A 700 11.77 7.97 6.43
N LEU A 701 12.40 7.05 5.67
CA LEU A 701 11.86 5.74 5.30
C LEU A 701 11.17 4.97 6.44
N MET A 702 11.85 4.79 7.59
CA MET A 702 11.32 3.93 8.65
C MET A 702 10.06 4.54 9.32
N MET A 703 9.98 5.87 9.39
CA MET A 703 8.79 6.57 9.90
C MET A 703 7.68 6.64 8.83
N ASP A 704 8.04 6.76 7.55
CA ASP A 704 7.09 6.65 6.43
C ASP A 704 6.45 5.25 6.34
N LEU A 705 7.22 4.19 6.58
CA LEU A 705 6.70 2.83 6.76
C LEU A 705 5.75 2.73 7.96
N ASN A 706 6.09 3.34 9.11
CA ASN A 706 5.20 3.36 10.27
C ASN A 706 3.88 4.09 10.01
N LEU A 707 3.95 5.28 9.40
CA LEU A 707 2.76 6.07 9.08
C LEU A 707 1.94 5.46 7.94
N GLY A 708 2.58 4.86 6.94
CA GLY A 708 1.91 4.08 5.91
C GLY A 708 1.15 2.89 6.51
N TRP A 709 1.82 2.12 7.37
CA TRP A 709 1.24 0.93 8.01
C TRP A 709 0.01 1.25 8.86
N PHE A 710 0.10 2.25 9.73
CA PHE A 710 -0.96 2.53 10.70
C PHE A 710 -2.15 3.36 10.17
N ARG A 711 -2.11 3.85 8.91
CA ARG A 711 -3.26 4.49 8.25
C ARG A 711 -4.47 3.56 8.07
N GLN A 712 -4.23 2.25 7.98
CA GLN A 712 -5.30 1.25 7.85
C GLN A 712 -6.16 1.16 9.12
N ASN A 713 -7.28 0.42 9.03
CA ASN A 713 -8.19 0.19 10.16
C ASN A 713 -8.67 1.50 10.83
N GLY A 714 -8.89 2.55 10.03
CA GLY A 714 -9.36 3.85 10.47
C GLY A 714 -8.34 4.69 11.22
N ASN A 715 -7.04 4.50 10.96
CA ASN A 715 -5.94 5.19 11.67
C ASN A 715 -5.99 5.02 13.20
N CYS A 716 -6.64 3.96 13.70
CA CYS A 716 -6.94 3.81 15.12
C CYS A 716 -5.74 3.36 15.98
N GLY A 717 -4.58 3.15 15.36
CA GLY A 717 -3.32 2.78 16.01
C GLY A 717 -3.18 1.30 16.37
N TYR A 718 -4.15 0.47 15.98
CA TYR A 718 -4.15 -0.97 16.15
C TYR A 718 -4.39 -1.67 14.81
N VAL A 719 -3.50 -2.59 14.44
CA VAL A 719 -3.61 -3.42 13.22
C VAL A 719 -3.56 -4.89 13.61
N LEU A 720 -4.58 -5.65 13.24
CA LEU A 720 -4.65 -7.08 13.55
C LEU A 720 -3.55 -7.84 12.81
N ARG A 721 -2.80 -8.70 13.50
CA ARG A 721 -1.71 -9.48 12.88
C ARG A 721 -2.25 -10.58 11.94
N PRO A 722 -1.45 -11.06 10.97
CA PRO A 722 -1.79 -12.20 10.13
C PRO A 722 -2.28 -13.41 10.93
N ALA A 723 -3.28 -14.15 10.42
CA ALA A 723 -3.90 -15.26 11.16
C ALA A 723 -2.88 -16.31 11.63
N ILE A 724 -1.91 -16.64 10.77
CA ILE A 724 -0.81 -17.58 11.04
C ILE A 724 0.07 -17.16 12.24
N MET A 725 0.06 -15.88 12.61
CA MET A 725 0.81 -15.28 13.74
C MET A 725 -0.06 -15.07 15.00
N ARG A 726 -1.29 -15.59 15.01
CA ARG A 726 -2.23 -15.53 16.13
C ARG A 726 -2.68 -16.90 16.60
N GLU A 727 -2.87 -17.83 15.67
CA GLU A 727 -3.30 -19.20 15.97
C GLU A 727 -2.27 -19.95 16.82
N GLU A 728 -2.72 -20.60 17.89
CA GLU A 728 -1.88 -21.32 18.85
C GLU A 728 -1.05 -22.41 18.17
N VAL A 729 -1.72 -23.36 17.51
CA VAL A 729 -1.09 -24.48 16.78
C VAL A 729 -0.83 -24.12 15.30
N SER A 730 0.05 -23.15 15.08
CA SER A 730 0.57 -22.78 13.76
C SER A 730 2.10 -22.78 13.74
N TYR A 731 2.67 -23.10 12.58
CA TYR A 731 4.09 -22.90 12.26
C TYR A 731 4.25 -21.77 11.24
N PHE A 732 5.04 -20.75 11.59
CA PHE A 732 5.45 -19.67 10.71
C PHE A 732 6.91 -19.34 11.01
N SER A 733 7.67 -19.03 9.95
CA SER A 733 9.05 -18.57 10.04
C SER A 733 9.20 -17.32 9.21
N ALA A 734 9.60 -16.22 9.84
CA ALA A 734 9.74 -14.92 9.19
C ALA A 734 10.78 -14.91 8.06
N ASN A 735 11.71 -15.88 8.07
CA ASN A 735 12.81 -16.00 7.11
C ASN A 735 12.56 -17.11 6.05
N ALA A 736 11.32 -17.63 5.96
CA ALA A 736 10.93 -18.58 4.93
C ALA A 736 11.10 -17.99 3.51
N ARG A 737 11.67 -18.79 2.59
CA ARG A 737 11.92 -18.40 1.18
C ARG A 737 10.93 -19.03 0.19
N ASP A 738 10.10 -19.95 0.68
CA ASP A 738 9.10 -20.68 -0.08
C ASP A 738 7.69 -20.24 0.35
N SER A 739 6.68 -20.55 -0.47
CA SER A 739 5.29 -20.14 -0.19
C SER A 739 4.77 -20.68 1.14
N LEU A 740 4.24 -19.80 1.97
CA LEU A 740 3.68 -20.13 3.28
C LEU A 740 2.44 -21.05 3.16
N PRO A 741 2.31 -22.10 4.00
CA PRO A 741 1.11 -22.92 4.00
C PRO A 741 -0.14 -22.11 4.39
N GLY A 742 -1.14 -22.10 3.52
CA GLY A 742 -2.44 -21.43 3.76
C GLY A 742 -2.55 -19.98 3.33
N VAL A 743 -1.45 -19.34 2.94
CA VAL A 743 -1.49 -17.99 2.37
C VAL A 743 -1.58 -18.09 0.84
N SER A 744 -2.52 -17.38 0.24
CA SER A 744 -2.59 -17.24 -1.22
C SER A 744 -1.53 -16.24 -1.65
N ALA A 745 -0.45 -16.71 -2.28
CA ALA A 745 0.56 -15.83 -2.85
C ALA A 745 -0.05 -15.09 -4.06
N GLN A 746 -0.01 -13.75 -4.00
CA GLN A 746 -0.61 -12.87 -4.99
C GLN A 746 0.46 -12.28 -5.93
N LEU A 747 0.01 -11.73 -7.05
CA LEU A 747 0.83 -11.12 -8.08
C LEU A 747 0.29 -9.71 -8.36
N LEU A 748 1.12 -8.72 -8.05
CA LEU A 748 0.84 -7.29 -8.15
C LEU A 748 1.44 -6.75 -9.44
N HIS A 749 0.59 -6.31 -10.36
CA HIS A 749 0.99 -5.63 -11.59
C HIS A 749 0.69 -4.14 -11.48
N ILE A 750 1.73 -3.32 -11.43
CA ILE A 750 1.63 -1.85 -11.37
C ILE A 750 2.16 -1.27 -12.66
N LYS A 751 1.35 -0.45 -13.34
CA LYS A 751 1.82 0.44 -14.40
C LYS A 751 1.91 1.87 -13.88
N ILE A 752 3.10 2.47 -13.96
CA ILE A 752 3.35 3.89 -13.69
C ILE A 752 3.15 4.65 -15.01
N ILE A 753 2.08 5.45 -15.10
CA ILE A 753 1.68 6.08 -16.36
C ILE A 753 2.33 7.46 -16.47
N SER A 754 2.02 8.36 -15.54
CA SER A 754 2.52 9.74 -15.55
C SER A 754 2.54 10.36 -14.15
N GLY A 755 3.39 11.37 -13.95
CA GLY A 755 3.37 12.24 -12.77
C GLY A 755 2.72 13.59 -13.09
N GLN A 756 2.29 14.32 -12.06
CA GLN A 756 1.62 15.60 -12.15
C GLN A 756 2.21 16.58 -11.13
N ASN A 757 2.56 17.78 -11.59
CA ASN A 757 2.90 18.93 -10.77
C ASN A 757 3.99 18.64 -9.71
N LEU A 758 5.05 17.92 -10.10
CA LEU A 758 6.15 17.59 -9.21
C LEU A 758 6.89 18.88 -8.79
N PRO A 759 7.03 19.16 -7.49
CA PRO A 759 7.77 20.32 -7.02
C PRO A 759 9.27 20.15 -7.29
N LYS A 760 9.98 21.28 -7.40
CA LYS A 760 11.45 21.25 -7.30
C LYS A 760 11.84 20.83 -5.88
N PRO A 761 12.91 20.02 -5.69
CA PRO A 761 13.41 19.68 -4.36
C PRO A 761 13.80 20.91 -3.53
N ARG A 762 13.83 20.75 -2.20
CA ARG A 762 14.24 21.79 -1.25
C ARG A 762 15.76 21.74 -1.02
N GLY A 763 16.54 22.29 -1.93
CA GLY A 763 18.00 22.34 -1.80
C GLY A 763 18.75 22.74 -3.08
N SER A 764 18.09 22.61 -4.23
CA SER A 764 18.62 22.72 -5.59
C SER A 764 19.18 24.10 -5.95
N ALA A 765 20.32 24.47 -5.36
CA ALA A 765 21.08 25.69 -5.66
C ALA A 765 22.07 25.49 -6.84
N ALA A 766 22.17 24.26 -7.36
CA ALA A 766 22.93 23.94 -8.56
C ALA A 766 22.27 24.52 -9.83
N LYS A 767 23.06 24.69 -10.91
CA LYS A 767 22.58 25.29 -12.17
C LYS A 767 21.81 24.29 -13.05
N GLY A 768 20.66 23.82 -12.55
CA GLY A 768 19.67 23.05 -13.30
C GLY A 768 18.28 23.63 -13.05
N ASP A 769 17.68 24.29 -14.06
CA ASP A 769 16.38 24.96 -13.86
C ASP A 769 15.18 24.00 -14.04
N VAL A 770 15.43 22.72 -14.35
CA VAL A 770 14.43 21.74 -14.80
C VAL A 770 14.62 20.41 -14.12
N VAL A 771 13.54 19.89 -13.52
CA VAL A 771 13.46 18.56 -12.91
C VAL A 771 13.56 17.48 -14.00
N GLU A 772 14.41 16.48 -13.79
CA GLU A 772 14.51 15.24 -14.56
C GLU A 772 14.01 14.06 -13.68
N PRO A 773 12.69 13.89 -13.46
CA PRO A 773 12.18 12.99 -12.43
C PRO A 773 12.25 11.51 -12.83
N TYR A 774 12.39 10.65 -11.82
CA TYR A 774 12.17 9.20 -11.91
C TYR A 774 11.49 8.66 -10.65
N ILE A 775 11.01 7.42 -10.71
CA ILE A 775 10.20 6.80 -9.65
C ILE A 775 10.79 5.44 -9.23
N TYR A 776 10.98 5.23 -7.93
CA TYR A 776 11.13 3.90 -7.33
C TYR A 776 9.77 3.34 -6.92
N VAL A 777 9.59 2.04 -7.13
CA VAL A 777 8.47 1.25 -6.64
C VAL A 777 9.06 0.12 -5.78
N GLU A 778 8.84 0.23 -4.47
CA GLU A 778 9.38 -0.63 -3.44
C GLU A 778 8.28 -1.50 -2.83
N ILE A 779 8.60 -2.76 -2.53
CA ILE A 779 7.81 -3.65 -1.68
C ILE A 779 8.62 -3.89 -0.40
N HIS A 780 8.00 -3.63 0.75
CA HIS A 780 8.51 -3.97 2.07
C HIS A 780 7.59 -5.03 2.68
N GLY A 781 8.16 -6.08 3.28
CA GLY A 781 7.37 -7.24 3.70
C GLY A 781 8.19 -8.28 4.45
N ILE A 782 7.85 -9.56 4.27
CA ILE A 782 8.79 -10.65 4.60
C ILE A 782 9.95 -10.68 3.56
N PRO A 783 11.12 -11.25 3.87
CA PRO A 783 12.27 -11.26 2.95
C PRO A 783 12.05 -11.98 1.61
N ALA A 784 10.96 -12.74 1.47
CA ALA A 784 10.53 -13.35 0.21
C ALA A 784 9.73 -12.40 -0.71
N ASP A 785 9.23 -11.29 -0.16
CA ASP A 785 8.36 -10.30 -0.83
C ASP A 785 9.10 -9.00 -1.12
N CYS A 786 10.14 -8.68 -0.33
CA CYS A 786 10.92 -7.45 -0.47
C CYS A 786 11.54 -7.31 -1.87
N ALA A 787 11.22 -6.21 -2.56
CA ALA A 787 11.61 -5.98 -3.95
C ALA A 787 11.67 -4.47 -4.26
N GLU A 788 12.45 -4.09 -5.27
CA GLU A 788 12.61 -2.71 -5.73
C GLU A 788 12.66 -2.69 -7.26
N GLN A 789 12.02 -1.70 -7.89
CA GLN A 789 12.15 -1.38 -9.32
C GLN A 789 12.24 0.15 -9.51
N ARG A 790 12.99 0.61 -10.52
CA ARG A 790 13.14 2.04 -10.88
C ARG A 790 12.61 2.28 -12.29
N THR A 791 11.90 3.38 -12.53
CA THR A 791 11.59 3.84 -13.90
C THR A 791 12.83 4.41 -14.59
N LYS A 792 12.76 4.54 -15.91
CA LYS A 792 13.58 5.46 -16.69
C LYS A 792 13.37 6.89 -16.17
N THR A 793 14.42 7.70 -16.25
CA THR A 793 14.36 9.15 -15.99
C THR A 793 13.66 9.86 -17.13
N VAL A 794 12.72 10.77 -16.82
CA VAL A 794 12.05 11.61 -17.81
C VAL A 794 12.76 12.95 -17.89
N SER A 795 13.48 13.20 -18.99
CA SER A 795 14.25 14.45 -19.13
C SER A 795 13.37 15.70 -19.17
N GLN A 796 13.80 16.72 -18.44
CA GLN A 796 13.32 18.12 -18.50
C GLN A 796 11.79 18.31 -18.36
N ASN A 797 11.12 17.57 -17.47
CA ASN A 797 9.66 17.63 -17.34
C ASN A 797 9.15 17.23 -15.94
N GLY A 798 9.23 18.15 -14.96
CA GLY A 798 8.54 17.98 -13.67
C GLY A 798 7.03 18.28 -13.69
N ASP A 799 6.55 19.00 -14.70
CA ASP A 799 5.15 19.46 -14.80
C ASP A 799 4.18 18.30 -15.05
N ASN A 800 4.44 17.50 -16.09
CA ASN A 800 3.61 16.36 -16.52
C ASN A 800 4.53 15.26 -17.12
N PRO A 801 5.43 14.62 -16.35
CA PRO A 801 6.24 13.51 -16.85
C PRO A 801 5.39 12.31 -17.22
N ILE A 802 5.71 11.64 -18.34
CA ILE A 802 5.09 10.36 -18.74
C ILE A 802 6.19 9.30 -18.67
N PHE A 803 5.90 8.20 -17.96
CA PHE A 803 6.82 7.09 -17.74
C PHE A 803 6.40 5.86 -18.57
N ASP A 804 5.10 5.53 -18.54
CA ASP A 804 4.44 4.40 -19.21
C ASP A 804 5.00 2.99 -18.90
N GLU A 805 5.75 2.81 -17.81
CA GLU A 805 6.43 1.55 -17.46
C GLU A 805 5.60 0.64 -16.53
N SER A 806 5.79 -0.68 -16.66
CA SER A 806 5.02 -1.70 -15.92
C SER A 806 5.92 -2.68 -15.17
N PHE A 807 5.55 -2.97 -13.92
CA PHE A 807 6.28 -3.84 -12.99
C PHE A 807 5.37 -4.97 -12.48
N GLU A 808 5.95 -6.14 -12.22
CA GLU A 808 5.26 -7.33 -11.70
C GLU A 808 5.98 -7.82 -10.43
N PHE A 809 5.29 -7.87 -9.30
CA PHE A 809 5.81 -8.30 -8.00
C PHE A 809 5.02 -9.51 -7.47
N GLN A 810 5.71 -10.52 -6.91
CA GLN A 810 5.06 -11.65 -6.22
C GLN A 810 5.06 -11.40 -4.71
N ILE A 811 3.88 -11.43 -4.10
CA ILE A 811 3.65 -11.17 -2.68
C ILE A 811 3.20 -12.48 -2.02
N ASN A 812 4.00 -13.05 -1.12
CA ASN A 812 3.75 -14.33 -0.47
C ASN A 812 3.07 -14.18 0.89
N LEU A 813 3.11 -12.99 1.52
CA LEU A 813 2.31 -12.64 2.70
C LEU A 813 1.64 -11.25 2.55
N PRO A 814 0.53 -11.15 1.81
CA PRO A 814 -0.24 -9.91 1.61
C PRO A 814 -0.59 -9.16 2.91
N GLU A 815 -1.04 -9.89 3.95
CA GLU A 815 -1.34 -9.36 5.30
C GLU A 815 -0.14 -8.70 6.03
N LEU A 816 1.07 -8.75 5.47
CA LEU A 816 2.28 -8.13 6.04
C LEU A 816 3.14 -7.39 4.99
N ALA A 817 2.56 -7.08 3.82
CA ALA A 817 3.24 -6.40 2.72
C ALA A 817 2.81 -4.93 2.61
N VAL A 818 3.74 -4.08 2.19
CA VAL A 818 3.57 -2.63 2.03
C VAL A 818 4.18 -2.21 0.70
N LEU A 819 3.43 -1.45 -0.09
CA LEU A 819 3.88 -0.81 -1.31
C LEU A 819 4.31 0.62 -1.01
N ARG A 820 5.48 1.03 -1.49
CA ARG A 820 6.01 2.39 -1.36
C ARG A 820 6.44 2.94 -2.71
N PHE A 821 5.96 4.13 -3.03
CA PHE A 821 6.39 4.93 -4.17
C PHE A 821 7.36 6.01 -3.68
N VAL A 822 8.45 6.25 -4.41
CA VAL A 822 9.38 7.36 -4.16
C VAL A 822 9.67 8.07 -5.47
N VAL A 823 9.68 9.40 -5.45
CA VAL A 823 9.96 10.25 -6.60
C VAL A 823 11.20 11.07 -6.30
N LEU A 824 12.16 10.99 -7.21
CA LEU A 824 13.51 11.56 -7.09
C LEU A 824 13.85 12.35 -8.37
N ASP A 825 14.72 13.35 -8.23
CA ASP A 825 15.31 14.13 -9.32
C ASP A 825 16.70 13.56 -9.65
N ASP A 826 17.00 13.27 -10.91
CA ASP A 826 18.23 12.56 -11.38
C ASP A 826 19.45 13.52 -11.49
N ASP A 827 19.74 14.29 -10.43
CA ASP A 827 20.77 15.34 -10.47
C ASP A 827 22.22 14.79 -10.45
N TYR A 828 23.12 15.58 -11.05
CA TYR A 828 24.52 15.27 -11.21
C TYR A 828 25.31 15.11 -9.90
N ILE A 829 24.81 15.66 -8.77
CA ILE A 829 25.46 15.58 -7.44
C ILE A 829 24.66 14.67 -6.47
N GLY A 830 23.83 13.77 -7.00
CA GLY A 830 23.08 12.77 -6.25
C GLY A 830 21.58 13.04 -6.22
N ASP A 831 20.80 11.98 -6.15
CA ASP A 831 19.36 12.01 -6.44
C ASP A 831 18.57 12.80 -5.35
N GLU A 832 17.92 13.91 -5.71
CA GLU A 832 17.22 14.77 -4.75
C GLU A 832 15.76 14.34 -4.51
N PHE A 833 15.27 14.45 -3.26
CA PHE A 833 13.93 14.01 -2.87
C PHE A 833 12.81 14.98 -3.31
N ILE A 834 11.85 14.47 -4.09
CA ILE A 834 10.63 15.19 -4.51
C ILE A 834 9.45 14.82 -3.62
N GLY A 835 9.15 13.52 -3.46
CA GLY A 835 7.98 13.05 -2.70
C GLY A 835 7.88 11.53 -2.60
N GLN A 836 7.03 11.05 -1.69
CA GLN A 836 6.80 9.61 -1.46
C GLN A 836 5.31 9.30 -1.19
N TYR A 837 4.92 8.03 -1.29
CA TYR A 837 3.64 7.56 -0.75
C TYR A 837 3.71 6.08 -0.38
N THR A 838 3.30 5.75 0.84
CA THR A 838 3.37 4.39 1.39
C THR A 838 1.98 3.89 1.81
N ILE A 839 1.65 2.67 1.39
CA ILE A 839 0.31 2.07 1.48
C ILE A 839 0.40 0.55 1.75
N PRO A 840 -0.32 0.01 2.77
CA PRO A 840 -0.39 -1.43 3.01
C PRO A 840 -1.03 -2.15 1.82
N PHE A 841 -0.56 -3.35 1.51
CA PHE A 841 -1.02 -4.10 0.34
C PHE A 841 -2.55 -4.34 0.34
N GLU A 842 -3.10 -4.75 1.49
CA GLU A 842 -4.55 -4.97 1.69
C GLU A 842 -5.40 -3.68 1.57
N CYS A 843 -4.78 -2.50 1.44
CA CYS A 843 -5.49 -1.23 1.24
C CYS A 843 -5.49 -0.76 -0.24
N LEU A 844 -4.91 -1.54 -1.16
CA LEU A 844 -4.78 -1.19 -2.58
C LEU A 844 -6.07 -1.42 -3.37
N GLN A 845 -6.61 -0.36 -3.95
CA GLN A 845 -7.68 -0.46 -4.93
C GLN A 845 -7.14 -0.76 -6.36
N PRO A 846 -7.77 -1.67 -7.12
CA PRO A 846 -7.39 -1.96 -8.51
C PRO A 846 -7.87 -0.88 -9.50
N GLY A 847 -7.39 -0.95 -10.74
CA GLY A 847 -7.76 -0.04 -11.82
C GLY A 847 -6.91 1.21 -11.92
N TYR A 848 -7.44 2.25 -12.58
CA TYR A 848 -6.75 3.51 -12.86
C TYR A 848 -6.90 4.48 -11.68
N ARG A 849 -5.82 4.68 -10.93
CA ARG A 849 -5.83 5.43 -9.66
C ARG A 849 -4.85 6.60 -9.66
N HIS A 850 -5.20 7.66 -8.94
CA HIS A 850 -4.23 8.70 -8.57
C HIS A 850 -3.66 8.43 -7.17
N VAL A 851 -2.34 8.63 -7.05
CA VAL A 851 -1.54 8.50 -5.83
C VAL A 851 -1.09 9.90 -5.41
N PRO A 852 -1.65 10.51 -4.34
CA PRO A 852 -1.21 11.81 -3.86
C PRO A 852 0.15 11.67 -3.17
N LEU A 853 1.14 12.46 -3.59
CA LEU A 853 2.48 12.40 -3.00
C LEU A 853 2.56 13.18 -1.68
N GLN A 854 3.52 12.79 -0.85
CA GLN A 854 3.81 13.39 0.44
C GLN A 854 5.26 13.84 0.54
N SER A 855 5.50 14.86 1.34
CA SER A 855 6.84 15.29 1.74
C SER A 855 7.55 14.22 2.58
N LEU A 856 8.84 14.41 2.83
CA LEU A 856 9.63 13.57 3.74
C LEU A 856 9.06 13.55 5.18
N THR A 857 8.35 14.62 5.58
CA THR A 857 7.64 14.76 6.86
C THR A 857 6.25 14.10 6.89
N GLY A 858 5.77 13.56 5.75
CA GLY A 858 4.46 12.90 5.63
C GLY A 858 3.28 13.84 5.32
N GLU A 859 3.54 15.11 5.01
CA GLU A 859 2.53 16.10 4.66
C GLU A 859 2.17 15.98 3.17
N PHE A 860 0.89 16.06 2.80
CA PHE A 860 0.47 15.97 1.40
C PHE A 860 0.95 17.17 0.56
N LEU A 861 1.53 16.87 -0.61
CA LEU A 861 1.99 17.87 -1.56
C LEU A 861 0.80 18.36 -2.42
N PRO A 862 0.51 19.68 -2.46
CA PRO A 862 -0.71 20.20 -3.09
C PRO A 862 -0.68 19.99 -4.60
N ASN A 863 -1.76 19.40 -5.14
CA ASN A 863 -1.94 19.04 -6.56
C ASN A 863 -0.89 18.06 -7.12
N THR A 864 0.03 17.54 -6.31
CA THR A 864 1.11 16.66 -6.76
C THR A 864 0.69 15.18 -6.67
N THR A 865 0.53 14.53 -7.83
CA THR A 865 0.03 13.15 -7.92
C THR A 865 0.84 12.31 -8.91
N LEU A 866 0.76 10.98 -8.75
CA LEU A 866 1.07 10.02 -9.81
C LEU A 866 -0.23 9.40 -10.33
N PHE A 867 -0.30 9.14 -11.62
CA PHE A 867 -1.35 8.36 -12.26
C PHE A 867 -0.81 6.96 -12.56
N VAL A 868 -1.49 5.94 -12.01
CA VAL A 868 -1.06 4.55 -12.07
C VAL A 868 -2.22 3.63 -12.44
N HIS A 869 -1.92 2.43 -12.93
CA HIS A 869 -2.89 1.35 -13.05
C HIS A 869 -2.45 0.14 -12.22
N VAL A 870 -3.31 -0.31 -11.31
CA VAL A 870 -3.06 -1.41 -10.37
C VAL A 870 -3.90 -2.64 -10.76
N ALA A 871 -3.30 -3.82 -10.82
CA ALA A 871 -4.03 -5.09 -10.92
C ALA A 871 -3.40 -6.15 -10.01
N ILE A 872 -4.25 -6.96 -9.37
CA ILE A 872 -3.87 -7.95 -8.36
C ILE A 872 -4.48 -9.31 -8.74
N THR A 873 -3.73 -10.41 -8.60
CA THR A 873 -4.20 -11.75 -8.97
C THR A 873 -3.66 -12.86 -8.06
N ASN A 874 -4.40 -13.96 -7.88
CA ASN A 874 -3.98 -15.16 -7.12
C ASN A 874 -3.01 -16.08 -7.91
N ARG A 875 -2.03 -15.50 -8.64
CA ARG A 875 -1.20 -16.22 -9.61
C ARG A 875 0.26 -16.37 -9.14
N ARG A 876 0.67 -17.59 -8.75
CA ARG A 876 2.11 -17.94 -8.78
C ARG A 876 2.63 -17.76 -10.20
N GLY A 877 3.69 -16.96 -10.38
CA GLY A 877 4.12 -16.43 -11.67
C GLY A 877 4.27 -17.47 -12.80
N GLY A 878 3.23 -17.61 -13.62
CA GLY A 878 3.27 -18.36 -14.88
C GLY A 878 3.92 -17.59 -16.04
N GLY A 879 4.35 -16.35 -15.80
CA GLY A 879 5.29 -15.65 -16.66
C GLY A 879 6.65 -16.35 -16.69
N LYS A 880 7.41 -16.21 -17.78
CA LYS A 880 8.82 -16.59 -17.76
C LYS A 880 9.55 -15.64 -16.81
N ALA A 881 9.96 -16.09 -15.62
CA ALA A 881 10.89 -15.34 -14.78
C ALA A 881 12.10 -14.89 -15.62
N HIS A 882 12.50 -13.63 -15.48
CA HIS A 882 13.52 -12.97 -16.31
C HIS A 882 14.94 -13.48 -15.96
N LYS A 883 15.21 -14.76 -16.26
CA LYS A 883 16.49 -15.40 -15.97
C LYS A 883 17.59 -14.85 -16.87
N ARG A 884 18.62 -14.27 -16.24
CA ARG A 884 19.86 -13.83 -16.88
C ARG A 884 20.61 -15.04 -17.48
N GLY A 885 20.39 -15.29 -18.75
CA GLY A 885 21.25 -16.13 -19.60
C GLY A 885 21.05 -17.65 -19.52
N ILE A 886 21.67 -18.31 -20.52
CA ILE A 886 21.84 -19.76 -20.73
C ILE A 886 20.54 -20.55 -20.99
N SER A 887 20.44 -21.07 -22.22
CA SER A 887 19.34 -21.91 -22.70
C SER A 887 19.38 -23.30 -22.05
N VAL A 888 18.24 -23.72 -21.48
CA VAL A 888 17.99 -25.11 -21.05
C VAL A 888 16.69 -25.58 -21.68
N LYS A 889 16.71 -26.77 -22.31
CA LYS A 889 15.52 -27.34 -22.98
C LYS A 889 14.40 -27.58 -21.96
N LYS A 890 13.20 -27.11 -22.30
CA LYS A 890 12.04 -27.06 -21.38
C LYS A 890 11.41 -28.44 -21.20
N GLY A 891 11.82 -29.18 -20.16
CA GLY A 891 10.98 -30.24 -19.60
C GLY A 891 9.67 -29.66 -19.03
N ARG A 892 8.58 -30.42 -19.05
CA ARG A 892 7.41 -30.09 -18.21
C ARG A 892 7.86 -30.21 -16.75
N LYS A 893 7.73 -29.13 -15.96
CA LYS A 893 7.78 -29.25 -14.50
C LYS A 893 6.65 -30.20 -14.07
N ALA A 894 6.91 -31.08 -13.10
CA ALA A 894 5.86 -31.83 -12.43
C ALA A 894 5.01 -30.87 -11.56
N ARG A 895 3.75 -31.24 -11.29
CA ARG A 895 2.90 -30.58 -10.28
C ARG A 895 3.52 -30.77 -8.90
N GLU A 896 3.57 -29.71 -8.12
CA GLU A 896 4.28 -29.65 -6.84
C GLU A 896 3.28 -29.68 -5.69
N TYR A 897 3.11 -30.86 -5.09
CA TYR A 897 2.11 -31.08 -4.03
C TYR A 897 2.68 -30.76 -2.65
N THR A 898 1.96 -29.94 -1.87
CA THR A 898 2.28 -29.74 -0.45
C THR A 898 2.02 -31.03 0.34
N THR A 899 2.98 -31.45 1.17
CA THR A 899 2.91 -32.68 1.97
C THR A 899 3.17 -32.43 3.46
N THR A 900 2.66 -33.35 4.27
CA THR A 900 2.93 -33.41 5.71
C THR A 900 4.35 -33.95 5.97
N LYS A 901 5.04 -33.35 6.95
CA LYS A 901 6.34 -33.81 7.47
C LYS A 901 6.14 -34.95 8.47
N THR A 902 7.06 -35.91 8.48
CA THR A 902 7.12 -36.96 9.52
C THR A 902 7.52 -36.35 10.86
N THR A 903 6.71 -36.55 11.89
CA THR A 903 6.95 -36.12 13.28
C THR A 903 7.87 -37.09 14.02
N GLY A 904 7.85 -38.39 13.66
CA GLY A 904 8.51 -39.46 14.39
C GLY A 904 7.65 -40.06 15.50
N ILE A 905 6.39 -39.64 15.63
CA ILE A 905 5.40 -40.19 16.56
C ILE A 905 4.40 -41.00 15.73
N LYS A 906 4.44 -42.34 15.84
CA LYS A 906 3.74 -43.25 14.90
C LYS A 906 2.26 -42.96 14.72
N VAL A 907 1.51 -42.80 15.81
CA VAL A 907 0.06 -42.55 15.77
C VAL A 907 -0.29 -41.21 15.11
N VAL A 908 0.55 -40.19 15.31
CA VAL A 908 0.42 -38.86 14.69
C VAL A 908 0.80 -38.91 13.20
N ASP A 909 1.85 -39.65 12.86
CA ASP A 909 2.31 -39.84 11.48
C ASP A 909 1.33 -40.70 10.64
N GLU A 910 0.61 -41.64 11.25
CA GLU A 910 -0.44 -42.42 10.60
C GLU A 910 -1.70 -41.60 10.35
N LEU A 911 -2.12 -40.79 11.32
CA LEU A 911 -3.20 -39.82 11.15
C LEU A 911 -2.90 -38.86 9.99
N PHE A 912 -1.73 -38.22 9.99
CA PHE A 912 -1.37 -37.27 8.93
C PHE A 912 -1.19 -37.96 7.57
N ARG A 913 -0.72 -39.22 7.51
CA ARG A 913 -0.62 -39.98 6.27
C ARG A 913 -1.97 -40.14 5.56
N ALA A 914 -3.07 -40.28 6.30
CA ALA A 914 -4.42 -40.37 5.72
C ALA A 914 -4.83 -39.11 4.93
N SER A 915 -4.29 -37.94 5.28
CA SER A 915 -4.57 -36.67 4.60
C SER A 915 -3.88 -36.51 3.23
N THR A 916 -2.89 -37.35 2.91
CA THR A 916 -2.08 -37.26 1.68
C THR A 916 -2.91 -37.17 0.41
N GLN A 917 -4.01 -37.94 0.34
CA GLN A 917 -4.87 -38.00 -0.83
C GLN A 917 -5.80 -36.76 -0.92
N PRO A 918 -6.53 -36.35 0.14
CA PRO A 918 -7.23 -35.06 0.19
C PRO A 918 -6.36 -33.84 -0.16
N LEU A 919 -5.10 -33.81 0.27
CA LEU A 919 -4.16 -32.72 -0.07
C LEU A 919 -3.86 -32.64 -1.57
N ARG A 920 -3.78 -33.79 -2.25
CA ARG A 920 -3.64 -33.85 -3.72
C ARG A 920 -4.93 -33.44 -4.41
N GLU A 921 -6.07 -34.00 -4.00
CA GLU A 921 -7.40 -33.63 -4.51
C GLU A 921 -7.63 -32.11 -4.46
N ALA A 922 -7.34 -31.48 -3.31
CA ALA A 922 -7.46 -30.03 -3.14
C ALA A 922 -6.51 -29.24 -4.06
N THR A 923 -5.29 -29.73 -4.28
CA THR A 923 -4.31 -29.08 -5.15
C THR A 923 -4.72 -29.19 -6.63
N ASP A 924 -5.15 -30.38 -7.05
CA ASP A 924 -5.56 -30.66 -8.42
C ASP A 924 -6.80 -29.85 -8.81
N LEU A 925 -7.84 -29.80 -7.96
CA LEU A 925 -9.06 -29.05 -8.25
C LEU A 925 -8.79 -27.56 -8.50
N ARG A 926 -8.00 -26.90 -7.62
CA ARG A 926 -7.66 -25.47 -7.75
C ARG A 926 -6.82 -25.18 -8.98
N GLU A 927 -5.73 -25.94 -9.18
CA GLU A 927 -4.83 -25.69 -10.30
C GLU A 927 -5.48 -26.01 -11.65
N ASN A 928 -6.37 -27.00 -11.75
CA ASN A 928 -7.01 -27.34 -13.01
C ASN A 928 -7.90 -26.20 -13.52
N VAL A 929 -8.68 -25.57 -12.62
CA VAL A 929 -9.46 -24.36 -12.92
C VAL A 929 -8.56 -23.20 -13.34
N GLN A 930 -7.54 -22.88 -12.53
CA GLN A 930 -6.66 -21.74 -12.81
C GLN A 930 -5.89 -21.89 -14.13
N ASN A 931 -5.47 -23.11 -14.50
CA ASN A 931 -4.84 -23.36 -15.80
C ASN A 931 -5.83 -23.20 -16.97
N ALA A 932 -7.10 -23.61 -16.80
CA ALA A 932 -8.12 -23.44 -17.83
C ALA A 932 -8.49 -21.95 -18.02
N MET A 933 -8.69 -21.20 -16.93
CA MET A 933 -8.93 -19.75 -16.95
C MET A 933 -7.77 -19.01 -17.64
N VAL A 934 -6.51 -19.32 -17.31
CA VAL A 934 -5.34 -18.71 -17.98
C VAL A 934 -5.31 -19.06 -19.47
N SER A 935 -5.63 -20.30 -19.86
CA SER A 935 -5.70 -20.70 -21.27
C SER A 935 -6.78 -19.93 -22.04
N PHE A 936 -7.93 -19.64 -21.42
CA PHE A 936 -8.99 -18.84 -22.03
C PHE A 936 -8.57 -17.36 -22.17
N LYS A 937 -8.01 -16.75 -21.11
CA LYS A 937 -7.49 -15.36 -21.14
C LYS A 937 -6.41 -15.16 -22.21
N GLU A 938 -5.44 -16.07 -22.31
CA GLU A 938 -4.36 -15.98 -23.31
C GLU A 938 -4.85 -16.14 -24.75
N LEU A 939 -5.92 -16.92 -24.98
CA LEU A 939 -6.56 -17.05 -26.30
C LEU A 939 -7.41 -15.82 -26.67
N CYS A 940 -8.05 -15.17 -25.68
CA CYS A 940 -8.64 -13.84 -25.85
C CYS A 940 -7.59 -12.75 -26.17
N GLY A 941 -6.30 -13.04 -26.02
CA GLY A 941 -5.20 -12.08 -26.22
C GLY A 941 -4.97 -11.13 -25.05
N LEU A 942 -5.68 -11.36 -23.94
CA LEU A 942 -5.65 -10.57 -22.72
C LEU A 942 -4.48 -10.97 -21.82
N THR A 943 -4.20 -10.16 -20.80
CA THR A 943 -3.23 -10.52 -19.75
C THR A 943 -3.83 -11.57 -18.81
N PRO A 944 -3.00 -12.36 -18.08
CA PRO A 944 -3.50 -13.24 -17.02
C PRO A 944 -4.27 -12.52 -15.91
N ALA A 945 -4.02 -11.21 -15.76
CA ALA A 945 -4.70 -10.33 -14.80
C ALA A 945 -6.03 -9.75 -15.28
N ALA A 946 -6.40 -9.94 -16.55
CA ALA A 946 -7.72 -9.54 -17.03
C ALA A 946 -8.83 -10.31 -16.29
N ASN A 947 -9.93 -9.66 -15.95
CA ASN A 947 -11.09 -10.30 -15.34
C ASN A 947 -11.91 -11.10 -16.39
N MET A 948 -12.92 -11.85 -15.95
CA MET A 948 -13.69 -12.68 -16.87
C MET A 948 -14.65 -11.85 -17.73
N LYS A 949 -15.13 -10.69 -17.24
CA LYS A 949 -15.95 -9.75 -18.02
C LYS A 949 -15.20 -9.28 -19.27
N GLN A 950 -13.93 -8.85 -19.13
CA GLN A 950 -13.06 -8.45 -20.26
C GLN A 950 -12.92 -9.56 -21.31
N CYS A 951 -12.87 -10.83 -20.89
CA CYS A 951 -12.81 -11.97 -21.80
C CYS A 951 -14.11 -12.09 -22.63
N ILE A 952 -15.27 -12.06 -21.97
CA ILE A 952 -16.58 -12.14 -22.63
C ILE A 952 -16.83 -10.93 -23.55
N LEU A 953 -16.43 -9.72 -23.13
CA LEU A 953 -16.48 -8.49 -23.93
C LEU A 953 -15.60 -8.58 -25.18
N THR A 954 -14.38 -9.13 -25.05
CA THR A 954 -13.46 -9.32 -26.18
C THR A 954 -14.02 -10.33 -27.18
N VAL A 955 -14.61 -11.45 -26.70
CA VAL A 955 -15.31 -12.41 -27.58
C VAL A 955 -16.53 -11.77 -28.23
N SER A 956 -17.29 -10.94 -27.51
CA SER A 956 -18.45 -10.21 -28.05
C SER A 956 -18.08 -9.27 -29.20
N THR A 957 -17.01 -8.47 -29.06
CA THR A 957 -16.60 -7.53 -30.11
C THR A 957 -16.06 -8.23 -31.35
N TRP A 958 -15.47 -9.42 -31.23
CA TRP A 958 -15.11 -10.25 -32.38
C TRP A 958 -16.35 -10.77 -33.14
N LEU A 959 -17.41 -11.15 -32.42
CA LEU A 959 -18.66 -11.63 -33.01
C LEU A 959 -19.40 -10.50 -33.75
N MET A 960 -19.52 -9.32 -33.13
CA MET A 960 -20.17 -8.14 -33.72
C MET A 960 -19.47 -7.61 -34.98
N ASN A 961 -18.18 -7.92 -35.18
CA ASN A 961 -17.40 -7.52 -36.37
C ASN A 961 -17.24 -8.63 -37.43
N SER A 962 -18.03 -9.70 -37.34
CA SER A 962 -18.10 -10.79 -38.33
C SER A 962 -19.34 -10.65 -39.23
N GLU A 963 -19.20 -10.92 -40.54
CA GLU A 963 -20.31 -10.72 -41.48
C GLU A 963 -21.38 -11.83 -41.39
N ARG A 964 -22.44 -11.56 -40.60
CA ARG A 964 -23.81 -12.12 -40.61
C ARG A 964 -24.01 -13.66 -40.59
N SER A 965 -22.95 -14.46 -40.72
CA SER A 965 -23.00 -15.91 -40.93
C SER A 965 -22.61 -16.72 -39.69
N LEU A 966 -22.06 -16.06 -38.67
CA LEU A 966 -21.58 -16.65 -37.44
C LEU A 966 -22.27 -15.97 -36.25
N ARG A 967 -23.02 -16.75 -35.46
CA ARG A 967 -23.68 -16.27 -34.23
C ARG A 967 -23.31 -17.19 -33.08
N VAL A 968 -22.69 -16.64 -32.04
CA VAL A 968 -22.50 -17.34 -30.77
C VAL A 968 -23.52 -16.84 -29.76
N THR A 969 -24.11 -17.76 -29.00
CA THR A 969 -25.04 -17.45 -27.91
C THR A 969 -24.62 -18.19 -26.64
N VAL A 970 -24.69 -17.49 -25.51
CA VAL A 970 -24.50 -18.07 -24.18
C VAL A 970 -25.85 -18.52 -23.63
N ASP A 971 -25.99 -19.79 -23.24
CA ASP A 971 -27.17 -20.22 -22.50
C ASP A 971 -27.02 -19.85 -21.02
N LEU A 972 -27.86 -18.90 -20.55
CA LEU A 972 -27.88 -18.42 -19.17
C LEU A 972 -28.96 -19.09 -18.32
N SER A 973 -29.68 -20.08 -18.86
CA SER A 973 -30.67 -20.85 -18.09
C SER A 973 -30.04 -21.94 -17.20
N GLU A 974 -28.80 -22.34 -17.50
CA GLU A 974 -28.02 -23.28 -16.68
C GLU A 974 -27.06 -22.57 -15.73
N THR A 975 -26.81 -23.17 -14.55
CA THR A 975 -25.82 -22.71 -13.57
C THR A 975 -24.38 -22.67 -14.11
N TYR A 976 -24.11 -23.40 -15.19
CA TYR A 976 -22.80 -23.55 -15.83
C TYR A 976 -22.91 -23.15 -17.31
N PRO A 977 -22.97 -21.84 -17.62
CA PRO A 977 -23.38 -21.34 -18.92
C PRO A 977 -22.47 -21.82 -20.06
N THR A 978 -23.06 -22.38 -21.11
CA THR A 978 -22.36 -22.92 -22.30
C THR A 978 -22.37 -21.93 -23.47
N MET A 979 -21.37 -22.00 -24.35
CA MET A 979 -21.30 -21.17 -25.57
C MET A 979 -21.61 -22.00 -26.83
N GLU A 980 -22.80 -21.82 -27.39
CA GLU A 980 -23.18 -22.44 -28.67
C GLU A 980 -22.78 -21.55 -29.84
N ALA A 981 -22.14 -22.12 -30.86
CA ALA A 981 -21.80 -21.43 -32.11
C ALA A 981 -22.62 -21.95 -33.29
N GLN A 982 -23.34 -21.05 -33.95
CA GLN A 982 -24.11 -21.31 -35.17
C GLN A 982 -23.37 -20.70 -36.37
N GLY A 983 -23.01 -21.52 -37.36
CA GLY A 983 -22.29 -21.10 -38.57
C GLY A 983 -20.85 -21.63 -38.68
N PRO A 984 -20.11 -21.26 -39.74
CA PRO A 984 -18.74 -21.71 -39.97
C PRO A 984 -17.77 -21.02 -38.99
N VAL A 985 -17.33 -21.73 -37.95
CA VAL A 985 -16.48 -21.18 -36.88
C VAL A 985 -14.99 -21.12 -37.31
N PRO A 986 -14.35 -19.92 -37.35
CA PRO A 986 -12.93 -19.79 -37.63
C PRO A 986 -12.03 -20.52 -36.61
N ASP A 987 -10.87 -21.01 -37.05
CA ASP A 987 -9.98 -21.84 -36.23
C ASP A 987 -9.43 -21.15 -34.96
N LEU A 988 -9.42 -19.82 -34.91
CA LEU A 988 -9.11 -19.08 -33.68
C LEU A 988 -10.27 -19.15 -32.69
N LEU A 989 -11.49 -18.80 -33.12
CA LEU A 989 -12.68 -18.81 -32.26
C LEU A 989 -13.01 -20.24 -31.79
N ARG A 990 -12.80 -21.27 -32.62
CA ARG A 990 -12.98 -22.67 -32.22
C ARG A 990 -12.07 -23.07 -31.05
N LYS A 991 -10.84 -22.54 -30.99
CA LYS A 991 -9.93 -22.76 -29.85
C LYS A 991 -10.38 -22.01 -28.60
N VAL A 992 -10.93 -20.81 -28.77
CA VAL A 992 -11.45 -19.96 -27.70
C VAL A 992 -12.67 -20.62 -27.05
N LEU A 993 -13.63 -21.12 -27.85
CA LEU A 993 -14.80 -21.86 -27.38
C LEU A 993 -14.40 -23.14 -26.63
N ASN A 994 -13.53 -23.98 -27.21
CA ASN A 994 -13.05 -25.19 -26.55
C ASN A 994 -12.31 -24.90 -25.22
N ALA A 995 -11.67 -23.73 -25.09
CA ALA A 995 -11.02 -23.31 -23.84
C ALA A 995 -12.02 -22.77 -22.80
N TYR A 996 -13.08 -22.09 -23.26
CA TYR A 996 -14.22 -21.70 -22.43
C TYR A 996 -14.92 -22.93 -21.84
N ASP A 997 -15.24 -23.93 -22.67
CA ASP A 997 -15.88 -25.17 -22.20
C ASP A 997 -15.00 -25.91 -21.17
N MET A 998 -13.68 -25.98 -21.41
CA MET A 998 -12.72 -26.55 -20.46
C MET A 998 -12.70 -25.79 -19.12
N MET A 999 -12.83 -24.46 -19.16
CA MET A 999 -12.92 -23.61 -17.97
C MET A 999 -14.23 -23.83 -17.20
N ILE A 1000 -15.37 -23.93 -17.89
CA ILE A 1000 -16.67 -24.22 -17.26
C ILE A 1000 -16.67 -25.63 -16.62
N GLN A 1001 -16.19 -26.65 -17.33
CA GLN A 1001 -16.15 -28.04 -16.82
C GLN A 1001 -15.19 -28.20 -15.62
N THR A 1002 -14.02 -27.55 -15.64
CA THR A 1002 -13.12 -27.56 -14.48
C THR A 1002 -13.72 -26.78 -13.30
N SER A 1003 -14.34 -25.61 -13.54
CA SER A 1003 -14.99 -24.81 -12.49
C SER A 1003 -16.13 -25.57 -11.81
N LYS A 1004 -16.97 -26.26 -12.62
CA LYS A 1004 -18.00 -27.18 -12.12
C LYS A 1004 -17.40 -28.27 -11.23
N THR A 1005 -16.35 -28.95 -11.70
CA THR A 1005 -15.68 -30.03 -10.96
C THR A 1005 -15.15 -29.54 -9.60
N LEU A 1006 -14.57 -28.33 -9.54
CA LEU A 1006 -14.16 -27.69 -8.29
C LEU A 1006 -15.36 -27.40 -7.37
N ILE A 1007 -16.41 -26.75 -7.89
CA ILE A 1007 -17.58 -26.34 -7.11
C ILE A 1007 -18.31 -27.54 -6.49
N GLU A 1008 -18.49 -28.62 -7.25
CA GLU A 1008 -19.17 -29.84 -6.81
C GLU A 1008 -18.32 -30.69 -5.85
N SER A 1009 -16.98 -30.67 -5.98
CA SER A 1009 -16.08 -31.52 -5.17
C SER A 1009 -15.51 -30.84 -3.92
N ALA A 1010 -15.46 -29.51 -3.88
CA ALA A 1010 -14.69 -28.76 -2.88
C ALA A 1010 -15.13 -29.07 -1.43
N ASP A 1011 -16.43 -29.11 -1.14
CA ASP A 1011 -16.93 -29.25 0.24
C ASP A 1011 -16.59 -30.61 0.86
N VAL A 1012 -16.57 -31.65 0.03
CA VAL A 1012 -16.20 -33.02 0.44
C VAL A 1012 -14.71 -33.07 0.78
N VAL A 1013 -13.84 -32.49 -0.05
CA VAL A 1013 -12.39 -32.47 0.18
C VAL A 1013 -12.03 -31.54 1.35
N TYR A 1014 -12.68 -30.38 1.47
CA TYR A 1014 -12.59 -29.46 2.60
C TYR A 1014 -12.91 -30.20 3.91
N SER A 1015 -14.04 -30.91 3.95
CA SER A 1015 -14.47 -31.66 5.13
C SER A 1015 -13.44 -32.72 5.56
N LYS A 1016 -12.85 -33.48 4.60
CA LYS A 1016 -11.76 -34.44 4.90
C LYS A 1016 -10.54 -33.74 5.52
N LEU A 1017 -10.12 -32.60 4.97
CA LEU A 1017 -8.95 -31.85 5.46
C LEU A 1017 -9.19 -31.25 6.85
N THR A 1018 -10.33 -30.60 7.08
CA THR A 1018 -10.70 -30.03 8.38
C THR A 1018 -10.93 -31.13 9.43
N GLN A 1019 -11.44 -32.31 9.06
CA GLN A 1019 -11.53 -33.45 9.97
C GLN A 1019 -10.12 -33.94 10.39
N ALA A 1020 -9.22 -34.14 9.43
CA ALA A 1020 -7.83 -34.52 9.73
C ALA A 1020 -7.09 -33.46 10.56
N GLN A 1021 -7.39 -32.17 10.36
CA GLN A 1021 -6.85 -31.08 11.18
C GLN A 1021 -7.38 -31.17 12.62
N ARG A 1022 -8.69 -31.33 12.83
CA ARG A 1022 -9.31 -31.44 14.17
C ARG A 1022 -8.79 -32.65 14.94
N SER A 1023 -8.83 -33.83 14.33
CA SER A 1023 -8.25 -35.05 14.93
C SER A 1023 -6.73 -34.97 15.12
N GLY A 1024 -6.05 -34.03 14.45
CA GLY A 1024 -4.67 -33.68 14.74
C GLY A 1024 -4.55 -32.85 16.01
N LEU A 1025 -5.34 -31.77 16.12
CA LEU A 1025 -5.39 -30.89 17.28
C LEU A 1025 -5.71 -31.62 18.60
N ASP A 1026 -6.52 -32.69 18.55
CA ASP A 1026 -6.82 -33.55 19.70
C ASP A 1026 -5.54 -34.13 20.39
N PHE A 1027 -4.41 -34.21 19.67
CA PHE A 1027 -3.12 -34.64 20.23
C PHE A 1027 -2.30 -33.51 20.85
N HIS A 1028 -2.69 -32.24 20.76
CA HIS A 1028 -1.83 -31.08 21.07
C HIS A 1028 -1.30 -31.09 22.51
N GLU A 1029 -2.21 -31.12 23.49
CA GLU A 1029 -1.90 -31.13 24.93
C GLU A 1029 -0.93 -32.24 25.32
N ASP A 1030 -1.16 -33.43 24.75
CA ASP A 1030 -0.42 -34.64 25.09
C ASP A 1030 0.84 -34.85 24.23
N LEU A 1031 1.07 -34.05 23.19
CA LEU A 1031 2.09 -34.27 22.17
C LEU A 1031 3.50 -34.41 22.76
N HIS A 1032 3.86 -33.52 23.69
CA HIS A 1032 5.16 -33.56 24.37
C HIS A 1032 5.31 -34.85 25.22
N ARG A 1033 4.23 -35.29 25.87
CA ARG A 1033 4.20 -36.54 26.67
C ARG A 1033 4.27 -37.78 25.79
N ILE A 1034 3.62 -37.77 24.62
CA ILE A 1034 3.62 -38.87 23.66
C ILE A 1034 5.00 -38.98 22.97
N GLY A 1035 5.57 -37.87 22.51
CA GLY A 1035 6.91 -37.85 21.93
C GLY A 1035 7.99 -38.31 22.91
N ALA A 1036 7.89 -37.93 24.19
CA ALA A 1036 8.78 -38.42 25.24
C ALA A 1036 8.64 -39.94 25.49
N LYS A 1037 7.44 -40.52 25.31
CA LYS A 1037 7.21 -41.99 25.39
C LYS A 1037 7.79 -42.74 24.19
N GLU A 1038 7.73 -42.18 22.98
CA GLU A 1038 8.44 -42.70 21.79
C GLU A 1038 9.97 -42.42 21.85
N GLY A 1039 10.50 -41.90 22.96
CA GLY A 1039 11.93 -41.72 23.20
C GLY A 1039 12.53 -40.44 22.62
N LEU A 1040 11.73 -39.53 22.07
CA LEU A 1040 12.17 -38.23 21.57
C LEU A 1040 12.51 -37.31 22.75
N LYS A 1041 13.70 -36.70 22.73
CA LYS A 1041 14.20 -35.79 23.78
C LYS A 1041 14.98 -34.62 23.19
N GLY A 1042 14.98 -33.47 23.88
CA GLY A 1042 15.69 -32.25 23.47
C GLY A 1042 15.32 -31.81 22.05
N ARG A 1043 16.32 -31.41 21.25
CA ARG A 1043 16.15 -30.96 19.86
C ARG A 1043 15.36 -31.93 18.96
N LYS A 1044 15.35 -33.25 19.24
CA LYS A 1044 14.54 -34.22 18.47
C LYS A 1044 13.04 -34.08 18.76
N LEU A 1045 12.67 -33.75 20.00
CA LEU A 1045 11.28 -33.53 20.40
C LEU A 1045 10.77 -32.17 19.88
N GLN A 1046 11.58 -31.12 19.97
CA GLN A 1046 11.26 -29.81 19.39
C GLN A 1046 10.96 -29.92 17.88
N LYS A 1047 11.83 -30.59 17.12
CA LYS A 1047 11.63 -30.81 15.68
C LYS A 1047 10.40 -31.66 15.34
N ALA A 1048 9.98 -32.55 16.23
CA ALA A 1048 8.72 -33.29 16.09
C ALA A 1048 7.51 -32.36 16.28
N MET A 1049 7.58 -31.43 17.24
CA MET A 1049 6.55 -30.42 17.49
C MET A 1049 6.46 -29.38 16.36
N GLU A 1050 7.59 -28.93 15.81
CA GLU A 1050 7.65 -28.12 14.58
C GLU A 1050 6.97 -28.83 13.39
N SER A 1051 7.28 -30.12 13.21
CA SER A 1051 6.73 -30.92 12.11
C SER A 1051 5.22 -31.16 12.27
N TYR A 1052 4.76 -31.35 13.50
CA TYR A 1052 3.33 -31.42 13.85
C TYR A 1052 2.62 -30.09 13.57
N ALA A 1053 3.17 -28.96 14.04
CA ALA A 1053 2.58 -27.63 13.81
C ALA A 1053 2.53 -27.28 12.32
N TRP A 1054 3.59 -27.63 11.55
CA TRP A 1054 3.60 -27.56 10.09
C TRP A 1054 2.45 -28.36 9.47
N ASN A 1055 2.20 -29.59 9.92
CA ASN A 1055 1.13 -30.43 9.38
C ASN A 1055 -0.26 -29.84 9.63
N ILE A 1056 -0.53 -29.35 10.84
CA ILE A 1056 -1.79 -28.65 11.17
C ILE A 1056 -1.97 -27.41 10.28
N THR A 1057 -0.91 -26.61 10.12
CA THR A 1057 -0.91 -25.39 9.28
C THR A 1057 -1.14 -25.73 7.79
N VAL A 1058 -0.52 -26.80 7.28
CA VAL A 1058 -0.74 -27.31 5.91
C VAL A 1058 -2.18 -27.78 5.71
N LEU A 1059 -2.75 -28.54 6.64
CA LEU A 1059 -4.12 -29.04 6.50
C LEU A 1059 -5.15 -27.92 6.49
N LYS A 1060 -5.07 -27.01 7.46
CA LYS A 1060 -5.93 -25.83 7.52
C LYS A 1060 -5.78 -25.00 6.23
N GLY A 1061 -4.53 -24.65 5.92
CA GLY A 1061 -4.21 -23.78 4.80
C GLY A 1061 -4.66 -24.31 3.44
N GLN A 1062 -4.52 -25.61 3.21
CA GLN A 1062 -4.98 -26.24 1.96
C GLN A 1062 -6.51 -26.32 1.86
N ALA A 1063 -7.20 -26.42 3.00
CA ALA A 1063 -8.66 -26.33 3.07
C ALA A 1063 -9.14 -24.90 2.80
N ASP A 1064 -8.55 -23.89 3.46
CA ASP A 1064 -8.95 -22.48 3.28
C ASP A 1064 -8.65 -21.98 1.86
N LEU A 1065 -7.51 -22.36 1.25
CA LEU A 1065 -7.22 -22.12 -0.16
C LEU A 1065 -8.22 -22.80 -1.11
N LEU A 1066 -8.77 -23.96 -0.75
CA LEU A 1066 -9.81 -24.65 -1.53
C LEU A 1066 -11.16 -23.95 -1.42
N LYS A 1067 -11.53 -23.49 -0.21
CA LYS A 1067 -12.73 -22.69 0.04
C LYS A 1067 -12.68 -21.36 -0.73
N HIS A 1068 -11.53 -20.67 -0.72
CA HIS A 1068 -11.31 -19.44 -1.47
C HIS A 1068 -11.44 -19.66 -2.99
N ALA A 1069 -10.78 -20.69 -3.53
CA ALA A 1069 -10.88 -21.02 -4.96
C ALA A 1069 -12.30 -21.39 -5.40
N LYS A 1070 -13.10 -22.05 -4.54
CA LYS A 1070 -14.53 -22.28 -4.80
C LYS A 1070 -15.29 -20.95 -4.94
N SER A 1071 -14.99 -19.97 -4.10
CA SER A 1071 -15.57 -18.62 -4.16
C SER A 1071 -15.16 -17.86 -5.43
N GLU A 1072 -13.87 -17.91 -5.80
CA GLU A 1072 -13.35 -17.29 -7.04
C GLU A 1072 -13.97 -17.92 -8.30
N ALA A 1073 -14.22 -19.23 -8.30
CA ALA A 1073 -14.93 -19.91 -9.38
C ALA A 1073 -16.43 -19.54 -9.45
N LEU A 1074 -17.11 -19.39 -8.31
CA LEU A 1074 -18.51 -18.94 -8.26
C LEU A 1074 -18.66 -17.49 -8.75
N ASP A 1075 -17.76 -16.57 -8.35
CA ASP A 1075 -17.79 -15.22 -8.90
C ASP A 1075 -17.39 -15.18 -10.38
N THR A 1076 -16.46 -16.03 -10.83
CA THR A 1076 -16.15 -16.17 -12.26
C THR A 1076 -17.41 -16.51 -13.09
N LEU A 1077 -18.29 -17.40 -12.59
CA LEU A 1077 -19.57 -17.70 -13.25
C LEU A 1077 -20.54 -16.50 -13.22
N ARG A 1078 -20.60 -15.76 -12.10
CA ARG A 1078 -21.38 -14.51 -11.97
C ARG A 1078 -20.90 -13.43 -12.94
N GLN A 1079 -19.58 -13.23 -13.07
CA GLN A 1079 -18.97 -12.31 -14.04
C GLN A 1079 -19.35 -12.67 -15.48
N ILE A 1080 -19.31 -13.97 -15.83
CA ILE A 1080 -19.72 -14.46 -17.16
C ILE A 1080 -21.19 -14.14 -17.42
N HIS A 1081 -22.07 -14.44 -16.46
CA HIS A 1081 -23.50 -14.19 -16.62
C HIS A 1081 -23.80 -12.70 -16.82
N CYS A 1082 -23.23 -11.81 -15.99
CA CYS A 1082 -23.43 -10.37 -16.13
C CYS A 1082 -22.89 -9.85 -17.47
N ALA A 1083 -21.68 -10.25 -17.87
CA ALA A 1083 -21.09 -9.80 -19.13
C ALA A 1083 -21.85 -10.32 -20.36
N ALA A 1084 -22.26 -11.59 -20.36
CA ALA A 1084 -23.02 -12.18 -21.47
C ALA A 1084 -24.41 -11.51 -21.64
N GLN A 1085 -25.04 -11.12 -20.54
CA GLN A 1085 -26.30 -10.36 -20.55
C GLN A 1085 -26.09 -8.94 -21.09
N SER A 1086 -25.12 -8.19 -20.57
CA SER A 1086 -24.80 -6.83 -21.05
C SER A 1086 -24.33 -6.79 -22.51
N CYS A 1087 -23.65 -7.83 -22.98
CA CYS A 1087 -23.24 -7.98 -24.39
C CYS A 1087 -24.37 -8.43 -25.34
N GLY A 1088 -25.56 -8.76 -24.83
CA GLY A 1088 -26.65 -9.32 -25.67
C GLY A 1088 -26.36 -10.70 -26.24
N LEU A 1089 -25.42 -11.45 -25.65
CA LEU A 1089 -25.07 -12.82 -26.06
C LEU A 1089 -26.03 -13.87 -25.48
N SER A 1090 -26.88 -13.49 -24.52
CA SER A 1090 -27.88 -14.36 -23.89
C SER A 1090 -28.83 -14.99 -24.92
N LYS A 1091 -28.89 -16.33 -24.95
CA LYS A 1091 -29.66 -17.14 -25.91
C LYS A 1091 -31.18 -16.87 -25.91
N ASN A 1092 -31.71 -16.38 -24.78
CA ASN A 1092 -32.98 -15.68 -24.64
C ASN A 1092 -32.83 -14.61 -23.55
N GLY A 1093 -33.75 -13.63 -23.50
CA GLY A 1093 -33.78 -12.57 -22.46
C GLY A 1093 -34.26 -13.05 -21.09
N ALA A 1094 -33.66 -14.11 -20.56
CA ALA A 1094 -34.02 -14.73 -19.29
C ALA A 1094 -33.37 -13.99 -18.09
N ALA A 1095 -34.10 -13.94 -16.97
CA ALA A 1095 -33.57 -13.42 -15.70
C ALA A 1095 -32.64 -14.45 -15.02
N SER A 1096 -31.66 -13.95 -14.26
CA SER A 1096 -30.63 -14.78 -13.64
C SER A 1096 -31.18 -15.72 -12.55
N PRO A 1097 -30.75 -16.99 -12.48
CA PRO A 1097 -31.08 -17.87 -11.35
C PRO A 1097 -30.43 -17.35 -10.07
N GLN A 1098 -31.20 -17.27 -8.98
CA GLN A 1098 -30.71 -16.77 -7.69
C GLN A 1098 -29.69 -17.73 -7.04
N LEU A 1099 -28.40 -17.51 -7.34
CA LEU A 1099 -27.30 -18.02 -6.53
C LEU A 1099 -27.43 -17.45 -5.11
N GLN A 1100 -27.41 -18.33 -4.10
CA GLN A 1100 -27.68 -17.94 -2.71
C GLN A 1100 -26.58 -17.00 -2.20
N HIS A 1101 -26.98 -15.83 -1.70
CA HIS A 1101 -26.06 -14.92 -1.00
C HIS A 1101 -25.49 -15.61 0.25
N HIS A 1102 -24.20 -15.97 0.20
CA HIS A 1102 -23.39 -16.06 1.40
C HIS A 1102 -22.90 -14.66 1.76
N PRO A 1103 -23.34 -14.05 2.88
CA PRO A 1103 -22.73 -12.83 3.36
C PRO A 1103 -21.29 -13.12 3.84
N TYR A 1104 -20.37 -12.23 3.50
CA TYR A 1104 -19.09 -12.16 4.22
C TYR A 1104 -19.34 -11.85 5.70
N HIS A 1105 -18.42 -12.25 6.58
CA HIS A 1105 -18.61 -12.23 8.03
C HIS A 1105 -18.94 -10.82 8.57
N GLN A 1106 -20.21 -10.57 8.87
CA GLN A 1106 -20.63 -9.62 9.90
C GLN A 1106 -20.87 -10.38 11.22
N PRO A 1107 -20.49 -9.84 12.40
CA PRO A 1107 -20.79 -10.45 13.68
C PRO A 1107 -22.30 -10.50 13.94
N SER A 1108 -22.86 -11.69 14.14
CA SER A 1108 -24.29 -11.88 14.39
C SER A 1108 -24.71 -11.26 15.73
N GLN A 1109 -25.69 -10.35 15.71
CA GLN A 1109 -26.33 -9.90 16.94
C GLN A 1109 -27.15 -11.04 17.57
N ILE A 1110 -27.03 -11.20 18.89
CA ILE A 1110 -27.74 -12.25 19.63
C ILE A 1110 -29.20 -11.82 19.83
N GLN A 1111 -30.13 -12.63 19.33
CA GLN A 1111 -31.55 -12.55 19.69
C GLN A 1111 -32.00 -13.90 20.29
N GLN A 1112 -32.92 -13.84 21.25
CA GLN A 1112 -33.13 -14.90 22.25
C GLN A 1112 -33.96 -16.08 21.72
N GLN A 1113 -33.64 -17.29 22.19
CA GLN A 1113 -34.45 -18.50 21.95
C GLN A 1113 -35.70 -18.55 22.85
N PRO A 1114 -36.85 -18.97 22.31
CA PRO A 1114 -37.89 -19.69 23.05
C PRO A 1114 -37.68 -21.22 22.95
N GLN A 1115 -38.07 -21.97 23.99
CA GLN A 1115 -37.93 -23.43 24.02
C GLN A 1115 -39.02 -24.17 23.23
N ALA A 1116 -38.69 -25.35 22.71
CA ALA A 1116 -39.58 -26.21 21.93
C ALA A 1116 -40.52 -27.09 22.79
N LYS A 1117 -41.63 -27.54 22.19
CA LYS A 1117 -42.38 -28.74 22.60
C LYS A 1117 -42.97 -29.45 21.37
N LEU A 1118 -43.10 -30.77 21.44
CA LEU A 1118 -43.48 -31.65 20.33
C LEU A 1118 -45.01 -31.85 20.28
N HIS A 1119 -45.59 -31.99 19.08
CA HIS A 1119 -46.15 -33.27 18.58
C HIS A 1119 -46.59 -33.13 17.09
N PRO A 1120 -46.73 -34.24 16.32
CA PRO A 1120 -46.91 -34.18 14.87
C PRO A 1120 -48.32 -34.54 14.34
N GLN A 1121 -48.66 -33.95 13.17
CA GLN A 1121 -49.56 -34.47 12.12
C GLN A 1121 -51.08 -34.64 12.42
N PRO A 1122 -51.95 -34.80 11.38
CA PRO A 1122 -51.84 -34.35 9.97
C PRO A 1122 -53.11 -33.73 9.36
N LEU A 1123 -52.93 -32.88 8.31
CA LEU A 1123 -53.88 -32.57 7.21
C LEU A 1123 -55.22 -31.85 7.58
N PRO A 1124 -55.78 -31.03 6.66
CA PRO A 1124 -56.68 -31.56 5.62
C PRO A 1124 -56.50 -30.92 4.22
N LEU A 1125 -57.28 -31.43 3.26
CA LEU A 1125 -57.47 -30.87 1.90
C LEU A 1125 -58.52 -29.74 1.89
N HIS A 1126 -58.46 -28.93 0.82
CA HIS A 1126 -59.58 -28.18 0.23
C HIS A 1126 -60.28 -27.08 1.06
N GLN A 1127 -60.96 -26.08 0.47
CA GLN A 1127 -60.83 -25.39 -0.82
C GLN A 1127 -61.77 -24.17 -0.80
N SER A 1128 -61.38 -23.04 -1.38
CA SER A 1128 -62.27 -21.88 -1.68
C SER A 1128 -62.83 -21.15 -0.41
N GLN A 1129 -63.32 -19.90 -0.45
CA GLN A 1129 -63.21 -18.81 -1.44
C GLN A 1129 -63.47 -17.45 -0.75
N THR A 1130 -63.58 -16.38 -1.55
CA THR A 1130 -64.23 -15.10 -1.19
C THR A 1130 -63.70 -14.30 0.01
N SER A 1131 -62.71 -13.46 -0.29
CA SER A 1131 -62.73 -11.98 -0.18
C SER A 1131 -64.15 -11.35 -0.37
N PRO A 1132 -64.41 -10.04 -0.09
CA PRO A 1132 -63.43 -8.94 -0.02
C PRO A 1132 -63.71 -7.74 0.94
N GLN A 1133 -62.72 -6.82 1.04
CA GLN A 1133 -62.83 -5.33 1.03
C GLN A 1133 -63.68 -4.53 2.08
N VAL A 1134 -63.39 -3.26 2.44
CA VAL A 1134 -62.18 -2.36 2.38
C VAL A 1134 -62.41 -1.02 3.14
N TYR A 1135 -61.47 -0.07 3.00
CA TYR A 1135 -61.47 1.38 3.28
C TYR A 1135 -61.13 1.94 4.69
N LEU A 1136 -59.84 2.33 4.82
CA LEU A 1136 -59.30 3.66 5.16
C LEU A 1136 -59.66 4.43 6.47
N HIS A 1137 -58.60 4.73 7.25
CA HIS A 1137 -58.11 6.06 7.70
C HIS A 1137 -59.02 7.08 8.47
N PRO A 1138 -58.45 8.13 9.13
CA PRO A 1138 -57.05 8.39 9.54
C PRO A 1138 -56.87 8.84 11.03
N HIS A 1139 -55.61 9.18 11.38
CA HIS A 1139 -55.04 10.16 12.36
C HIS A 1139 -55.93 11.18 13.13
N PRO A 1140 -55.43 11.97 14.14
CA PRO A 1140 -54.02 12.24 14.54
C PRO A 1140 -53.64 12.35 16.07
N GLN A 1141 -52.32 12.35 16.33
CA GLN A 1141 -51.52 13.24 17.23
C GLN A 1141 -51.61 13.32 18.80
N LEU A 1142 -50.42 13.06 19.41
CA LEU A 1142 -49.60 13.94 20.30
C LEU A 1142 -49.77 14.04 21.85
N TYR A 1143 -48.59 14.04 22.51
CA TYR A 1143 -48.18 14.59 23.84
C TYR A 1143 -48.87 14.05 25.12
N SER A 1144 -48.25 14.00 26.33
CA SER A 1144 -46.85 14.22 26.77
C SER A 1144 -46.54 13.57 28.15
N LEU A 1145 -45.25 13.50 28.52
CA LEU A 1145 -44.69 13.26 29.88
C LEU A 1145 -45.04 14.42 30.87
N PRO A 1146 -44.68 14.44 32.20
CA PRO A 1146 -43.58 13.72 32.92
C PRO A 1146 -43.77 13.33 34.43
N HIS A 1147 -42.70 12.80 35.05
CA HIS A 1147 -42.28 12.91 36.49
C HIS A 1147 -43.16 12.27 37.62
N SER A 1148 -42.68 12.01 38.86
CA SER A 1148 -41.33 11.62 39.36
C SER A 1148 -41.36 11.13 40.85
N GLN A 1149 -40.35 10.30 41.22
CA GLN A 1149 -39.67 10.20 42.54
C GLN A 1149 -40.29 9.58 43.85
N LEU A 1150 -39.37 8.94 44.61
CA LEU A 1150 -39.17 8.90 46.08
C LEU A 1150 -39.75 7.79 47.03
N GLN A 1151 -38.81 6.94 47.52
CA GLN A 1151 -38.47 6.64 48.95
C GLN A 1151 -39.37 5.74 49.85
N THR A 1152 -38.79 4.63 50.40
CA THR A 1152 -38.47 4.39 51.85
C THR A 1152 -38.10 2.91 52.19
N LEU A 1153 -37.57 2.66 53.41
CA LEU A 1153 -37.13 1.39 54.02
C LEU A 1153 -37.66 1.30 55.47
N PRO A 1154 -37.74 0.11 56.14
CA PRO A 1154 -36.80 -0.17 57.25
C PRO A 1154 -36.47 -1.67 57.57
N LEU A 1155 -35.67 -1.86 58.63
CA LEU A 1155 -34.90 -3.05 59.10
C LEU A 1155 -35.67 -4.10 59.95
N VAL A 1156 -35.03 -5.23 60.31
CA VAL A 1156 -34.57 -5.60 61.69
C VAL A 1156 -33.75 -6.94 61.70
N GLN A 1157 -33.02 -7.27 62.79
CA GLN A 1157 -31.95 -8.30 62.89
C GLN A 1157 -32.20 -9.42 63.93
N THR A 1158 -31.51 -10.58 63.80
CA THR A 1158 -30.76 -11.39 64.84
C THR A 1158 -30.40 -12.80 64.25
N VAL A 1159 -29.56 -13.71 64.79
CA VAL A 1159 -28.23 -13.72 65.49
C VAL A 1159 -28.16 -14.75 66.65
N LEU A 1160 -27.36 -15.84 66.51
CA LEU A 1160 -26.65 -16.59 67.60
C LEU A 1160 -25.63 -17.64 67.04
N LYS A 1161 -24.89 -18.41 67.88
CA LYS A 1161 -23.52 -18.93 67.58
C LYS A 1161 -23.21 -20.42 68.04
N PRO A 1162 -21.97 -20.98 68.14
CA PRO A 1162 -21.63 -22.38 67.73
C PRO A 1162 -21.07 -23.31 68.85
N PRO A 1163 -20.52 -24.51 68.53
CA PRO A 1163 -19.05 -24.76 68.51
C PRO A 1163 -18.61 -25.63 67.28
N ALA A 1164 -17.48 -26.36 67.13
CA ALA A 1164 -16.33 -26.83 67.95
C ALA A 1164 -15.07 -27.16 67.08
N TYR A 1165 -14.08 -27.92 67.61
CA TYR A 1165 -12.87 -28.49 66.94
C TYR A 1165 -12.52 -29.90 67.49
N PRO A 1166 -11.75 -30.73 66.75
CA PRO A 1166 -10.52 -31.36 67.32
C PRO A 1166 -9.32 -31.50 66.33
N GLN A 1167 -8.26 -32.24 66.73
CA GLN A 1167 -6.90 -32.26 66.14
C GLN A 1167 -6.49 -33.56 65.37
N PRO A 1168 -5.30 -33.61 64.71
CA PRO A 1168 -4.91 -34.67 63.74
C PRO A 1168 -3.84 -35.69 64.23
N PRO A 1169 -3.65 -36.80 63.48
CA PRO A 1169 -2.40 -37.60 63.49
C PRO A 1169 -1.96 -38.03 62.04
N PRO A 1170 -0.93 -38.88 61.82
CA PRO A 1170 0.48 -38.52 61.95
C PRO A 1170 1.39 -38.96 60.77
N ILE A 1171 2.68 -38.62 60.86
CA ILE A 1171 3.77 -39.02 59.94
C ILE A 1171 4.31 -40.43 60.29
N PRO A 1172 4.75 -41.25 59.32
CA PRO A 1172 5.74 -42.30 59.52
C PRO A 1172 7.13 -41.88 59.04
N GLN A 1173 8.07 -41.66 59.98
CA GLN A 1173 9.51 -41.77 59.72
C GLN A 1173 9.98 -43.16 60.14
N ASN A 1174 10.90 -43.76 59.37
CA ASN A 1174 11.92 -44.74 59.80
C ASN A 1174 12.69 -45.25 58.55
N LEU A 1175 13.97 -45.63 58.62
CA LEU A 1175 15.10 -45.25 59.49
C LEU A 1175 16.37 -45.92 58.89
N LEU A 1176 17.56 -45.34 59.10
CA LEU A 1176 18.87 -46.01 59.06
C LEU A 1176 19.35 -46.60 57.69
N GLN A 1177 20.65 -46.88 57.46
CA GLN A 1177 21.90 -46.18 57.82
C GLN A 1177 23.05 -46.81 56.98
N ASN A 1178 24.21 -46.14 56.94
CA ASN A 1178 25.50 -46.67 56.43
C ASN A 1178 25.59 -46.83 54.88
N GLN A 1179 26.77 -46.85 54.26
CA GLN A 1179 28.14 -46.90 54.82
C GLN A 1179 29.11 -45.95 54.09
N GLN A 1180 30.33 -45.79 54.62
CA GLN A 1180 31.33 -44.82 54.17
C GLN A 1180 32.46 -45.43 53.31
N GLN A 1181 33.34 -44.55 52.82
CA GLN A 1181 34.79 -44.72 52.52
C GLN A 1181 35.25 -45.16 51.11
N ARG A 1182 36.02 -44.23 50.49
CA ARG A 1182 37.37 -44.37 49.90
C ARG A 1182 37.77 -45.70 49.23
N ALA A 1183 38.31 -45.64 48.00
CA ALA A 1183 39.77 -45.57 47.78
C ALA A 1183 40.19 -45.50 46.27
N ALA A 1184 41.41 -44.98 46.06
CA ALA A 1184 42.35 -45.24 44.95
C ALA A 1184 42.00 -44.93 43.46
N GLY A 1185 43.05 -44.50 42.73
CA GLY A 1185 43.15 -44.56 41.25
C GLY A 1185 43.77 -45.88 40.77
N PRO A 1186 44.30 -45.95 39.53
CA PRO A 1186 45.62 -45.35 39.29
C PRO A 1186 45.76 -44.60 37.93
N LEU A 1187 47.00 -44.54 37.41
CA LEU A 1187 47.55 -43.58 36.43
C LEU A 1187 47.72 -44.11 34.98
N ASP A 1188 48.23 -43.21 34.14
CA ASP A 1188 48.96 -43.40 32.85
C ASP A 1188 48.16 -43.82 31.61
N THR A 1189 48.16 -43.02 30.54
CA THR A 1189 49.40 -42.75 29.75
C THR A 1189 49.37 -41.43 28.97
N ILE A 1190 50.57 -40.89 28.67
CA ILE A 1190 50.85 -39.72 27.80
C ILE A 1190 51.79 -40.17 26.66
N PRO A 1191 51.79 -39.52 25.47
CA PRO A 1191 52.81 -38.47 25.17
C PRO A 1191 52.17 -37.17 24.63
N GLU A 1192 52.63 -35.97 25.01
CA GLU A 1192 53.75 -35.18 24.40
C GLU A 1192 53.52 -34.79 22.91
N ARG A 1193 53.79 -33.55 22.44
CA ARG A 1193 54.66 -32.47 22.97
C ARG A 1193 54.36 -31.07 22.37
N GLN A 1194 54.55 -30.00 23.18
CA GLN A 1194 55.16 -28.64 22.90
C GLN A 1194 54.94 -27.91 21.54
N LYS A 1195 54.81 -26.57 21.39
CA LYS A 1195 55.16 -25.35 22.18
C LYS A 1195 54.02 -24.29 22.06
N GLU A 1196 53.83 -23.20 22.83
CA GLU A 1196 54.71 -22.11 23.36
C GLU A 1196 55.32 -21.20 22.25
N MET A 1197 55.33 -19.85 22.26
CA MET A 1197 55.12 -18.76 23.26
C MET A 1197 54.46 -17.51 22.58
N VAL A 1198 53.57 -16.72 23.22
CA VAL A 1198 53.72 -15.43 23.99
C VAL A 1198 54.06 -14.14 23.16
N GLY A 1199 53.29 -13.06 23.41
CA GLY A 1199 53.52 -11.66 22.96
C GLY A 1199 52.85 -11.27 21.63
N ASP A 1200 52.28 -10.07 21.41
CA ASP A 1200 51.98 -8.94 22.30
C ASP A 1200 50.82 -8.07 21.73
N ASN A 1201 50.30 -7.12 22.52
CA ASN A 1201 49.34 -6.07 22.14
C ASN A 1201 50.11 -4.81 21.59
N PRO A 1202 49.51 -3.70 21.06
CA PRO A 1202 48.09 -3.39 20.85
C PRO A 1202 47.71 -2.63 19.52
N ALA A 1203 46.43 -2.21 19.44
CA ALA A 1203 45.92 -0.93 18.88
C ALA A 1203 45.63 -0.73 17.35
N ALA A 1204 44.91 0.37 17.09
CA ALA A 1204 44.65 1.09 15.83
C ALA A 1204 43.60 0.55 14.81
N SER A 1205 42.35 0.98 15.03
CA SER A 1205 41.42 1.59 14.05
C SER A 1205 41.64 1.46 12.53
N CYS A 1206 40.61 0.96 11.83
CA CYS A 1206 39.87 1.69 10.78
C CYS A 1206 38.58 0.93 10.41
#